data_AF-A0A957REX8-F1
#
_entry.id   AF-A0A957REX8-F1
#
_cell.length_a   1.000
_cell.length_b   1.000
_cell.length_c   1.000
_cell.angle_alpha   90.00
_cell.angle_beta   90.00
_cell.angle_gamma   90.00
#
_symmetry.space_group_name_H-M   'P 1'
#
loop_
_entity.id
_entity.type
_entity.pdbx_description
1 polymer ?
#
loop_
_entity_poly.entity_id
_entity_poly.type
_entity_poly.pdbx_seq_one_letter_code
_entity_poly.pdbx_strand_id
1 'polypeptide(L)'
;MKDLFFGRRMRNAPVPFYRLLALLGVILALLIPRPLSAAPVGQATQPAVTRDSADQALDVVVLLDDSGSMATCWPWPQDGPPFNPPCGGASPNLPSDPAGLRYSAARLLLELADADDRVAVVRFDSAAQGVGALGELTPVGSDENRRALSATLQAPDDYFQRGYTRIDLGLDEAIRLLDAGRTPGRSQYVLLLTDGEPSAQSGVINQTARVREQIAALNAAGVLIFPVVLCNPTAGCAGDFLREEFADFGVREANSAPELLQLFSAIVADMKPDRSVIGAAGSGALQLSIRAAHGAQSLTLITPSSALLNLQRDEQSMLARTLTDDANITVSAVEQAQLTAGRWQADTGDQGGFAVVQAASYPQLLNPPPSIADSPASVRYYPAGKPPLLMARGAGPGAAEPITYNDGSVLQPFGDDGVRALALNEEPGAVRLQLGDDAEPLQLVRTFQLEARADLPLVRAISPTVAAPGLLEDGRQQLQAGFQGDDAISDVAGTVFVSDTTDDARNGALVYQAIMQCANRLCRDDGFTPEDGRAYRYTFVLEAVKEGLRFSDWAQSETQLAPAVYLRGLPGELDLARMPADGWPIELASGATEEIGSIQATVTLARADDDDPAVTTPVEGVSVQFNEDVPETGSLATSLRIDGLDDLRPGAYTGTLTLQTFTPSGLPMNVEIRPGAALPVTLDVARPAVIINAEALDFGETLFDTSPNFRLSQEALLPVAFSGDPFALHVEMADNSCPDIIITPDELRRQAGQDVLPLRLSSSQPVPAGTCSGRIALSGPNGDYDVTPTEISWRTRVSAVEWAAVDPTLRLGNLQRPGEEADAILRLRFTGKTPFIVEMADLQAAGSGEQGIAVSDEDVAMSAVEVTGAPDENGLYAVPLTFTARRAIPFDPLRGSVYAGTLGLRVAGLEQVQPVDLTFRSPNTVQRYLAPVFVPVYTLPWALLTVPLTLLLLLLLTARLRGRDFDEDAVEEAAMAATRQMAAAEFAAQAASPASDRAAARSFTPVSAPAQDAVWGRSEWGAPWAGEPADETSAPPATDRAPGDPWSQGW
;
A
#
# COMPACT_ATOMS: atom_id res chain seq x y z
N MET A 1 -3.68 -30.69 -38.40
CA MET A 1 -3.21 -31.90 -37.69
C MET A 1 -4.02 -31.93 -36.40
N LYS A 2 -4.97 -32.84 -36.17
CA LYS A 2 -4.91 -34.31 -36.06
C LYS A 2 -4.01 -34.80 -34.92
N ASP A 3 -4.68 -35.06 -33.78
CA ASP A 3 -4.62 -36.23 -32.91
C ASP A 3 -3.25 -36.82 -32.51
N LEU A 4 -3.03 -36.97 -31.19
CA LEU A 4 -3.18 -38.30 -30.56
C LEU A 4 -3.22 -38.27 -29.02
N PHE A 5 -3.87 -39.30 -28.45
CA PHE A 5 -4.01 -39.56 -27.01
C PHE A 5 -2.79 -40.33 -26.46
N PHE A 6 -2.56 -40.22 -25.13
CA PHE A 6 -2.62 -41.40 -24.26
C PHE A 6 -2.84 -41.00 -22.78
N GLY A 7 -3.51 -41.87 -22.00
CA GLY A 7 -3.72 -41.68 -20.56
C GLY A 7 -3.67 -42.99 -19.78
N ARG A 8 -3.61 -42.91 -18.44
CA ARG A 8 -3.68 -44.07 -17.53
C ARG A 8 -4.46 -43.75 -16.25
N ARG A 9 -5.33 -44.68 -15.86
CA ARG A 9 -6.02 -44.72 -14.55
C ARG A 9 -5.32 -45.69 -13.59
N MET A 10 -5.47 -45.45 -12.28
CA MET A 10 -5.48 -46.34 -11.09
C MET A 10 -4.89 -45.56 -9.89
N ARG A 11 -5.34 -45.69 -8.62
CA ARG A 11 -6.44 -46.45 -7.97
C ARG A 11 -6.79 -45.75 -6.63
N ASN A 12 -7.97 -46.03 -6.06
CA ASN A 12 -8.42 -45.42 -4.80
C ASN A 12 -7.81 -46.09 -3.54
N ALA A 13 -7.48 -45.29 -2.53
CA ALA A 13 -7.45 -45.66 -1.10
C ALA A 13 -7.53 -44.39 -0.21
N PRO A 14 -8.31 -44.36 0.88
CA PRO A 14 -8.48 -43.16 1.72
C PRO A 14 -7.49 -43.10 2.90
N VAL A 15 -7.06 -41.88 3.26
CA VAL A 15 -6.21 -41.55 4.43
C VAL A 15 -6.77 -40.25 5.05
N PRO A 16 -6.85 -40.10 6.40
CA PRO A 16 -7.82 -39.17 7.01
C PRO A 16 -7.45 -37.68 6.95
N PHE A 17 -8.48 -36.86 6.76
CA PHE A 17 -8.42 -35.42 6.42
C PHE A 17 -7.92 -34.48 7.54
N TYR A 18 -7.73 -34.98 8.76
CA TYR A 18 -7.61 -34.16 9.99
C TYR A 18 -6.21 -33.59 10.31
N ARG A 19 -5.20 -33.77 9.45
CA ARG A 19 -3.86 -33.16 9.64
C ARG A 19 -3.51 -32.03 8.70
N LEU A 20 -4.29 -31.79 7.63
CA LEU A 20 -3.98 -30.72 6.67
C LEU A 20 -4.45 -29.34 7.15
N LEU A 21 -5.65 -29.27 7.74
CA LEU A 21 -6.25 -28.03 8.27
C LEU A 21 -5.41 -27.37 9.38
N ALA A 22 -4.80 -28.17 10.25
CA ALA A 22 -3.94 -27.66 11.33
C ALA A 22 -2.64 -27.01 10.82
N LEU A 23 -2.10 -27.50 9.68
CA LEU A 23 -0.91 -26.90 9.05
C LEU A 23 -1.27 -25.62 8.28
N LEU A 24 -2.42 -25.63 7.59
CA LEU A 24 -2.90 -24.47 6.83
C LEU A 24 -3.17 -23.26 7.73
N GLY A 25 -3.74 -23.47 8.92
CA GLY A 25 -3.99 -22.40 9.89
C GLY A 25 -2.72 -21.71 10.41
N VAL A 26 -1.62 -22.46 10.57
CA VAL A 26 -0.31 -21.89 10.97
C VAL A 26 0.33 -21.10 9.83
N ILE A 27 0.22 -21.57 8.59
CA ILE A 27 0.73 -20.87 7.41
C ILE A 27 -0.06 -19.58 7.15
N LEU A 28 -1.39 -19.60 7.31
CA LEU A 28 -2.22 -18.40 7.11
C LEU A 28 -2.00 -17.35 8.21
N ALA A 29 -1.72 -17.76 9.45
CA ALA A 29 -1.33 -16.84 10.53
C ALA A 29 0.05 -16.18 10.34
N LEU A 30 0.90 -16.73 9.47
CA LEU A 30 2.20 -16.14 9.09
C LEU A 30 2.10 -15.21 7.87
N LEU A 31 0.92 -15.08 7.25
CA LEU A 31 0.68 -14.26 6.06
C LEU A 31 -0.10 -12.95 6.35
N ILE A 32 -0.25 -12.57 7.63
CA ILE A 32 -0.77 -11.26 8.01
C ILE A 32 0.36 -10.23 7.87
N PRO A 33 0.30 -9.27 6.93
CA PRO A 33 1.30 -8.21 6.85
C PRO A 33 1.20 -7.34 8.10
N ARG A 34 2.27 -7.31 8.90
CA ARG A 34 2.41 -6.27 9.94
C ARG A 34 2.58 -4.92 9.25
N PRO A 35 1.91 -3.84 9.69
CA PRO A 35 2.30 -2.51 9.29
C PRO A 35 3.71 -2.26 9.83
N LEU A 36 4.71 -2.37 8.95
CA LEU A 36 6.04 -1.84 9.20
C LEU A 36 5.91 -0.32 9.18
N SER A 37 5.71 0.26 10.36
CA SER A 37 6.07 1.66 10.59
C SER A 37 7.56 1.78 10.32
N ALA A 38 7.90 2.17 9.09
CA ALA A 38 9.25 2.59 8.77
C ALA A 38 9.59 3.72 9.73
N ALA A 39 10.56 3.50 10.61
CA ALA A 39 11.31 4.61 11.15
C ALA A 39 11.84 5.40 9.95
N PRO A 40 11.82 6.75 9.97
CA PRO A 40 12.41 7.52 8.89
C PRO A 40 13.87 7.10 8.76
N VAL A 41 14.19 6.37 7.69
CA VAL A 41 15.55 6.21 7.23
C VAL A 41 15.98 7.61 6.87
N GLY A 42 16.71 8.25 7.79
CA GLY A 42 17.19 9.62 7.60
C GLY A 42 17.88 9.65 6.26
N GLN A 43 17.41 10.54 5.37
CA GLN A 43 17.92 10.60 4.02
C GLN A 43 19.44 10.73 4.09
N ALA A 44 20.14 9.73 3.55
CA ALA A 44 21.52 9.90 3.18
C ALA A 44 21.52 10.82 1.95
N THR A 45 21.23 12.11 2.17
CA THR A 45 21.71 13.18 1.32
C THR A 45 23.23 13.14 1.38
N GLN A 46 23.80 12.25 0.56
CA GLN A 46 25.08 12.55 -0.06
C GLN A 46 24.85 13.89 -0.77
N PRO A 47 25.45 15.01 -0.32
CA PRO A 47 25.52 16.16 -1.20
C PRO A 47 26.24 15.69 -2.46
N ALA A 48 25.83 16.18 -3.63
CA ALA A 48 26.63 15.99 -4.85
C ALA A 48 28.06 16.41 -4.51
N VAL A 49 29.03 15.50 -4.62
CA VAL A 49 30.37 15.70 -4.05
C VAL A 49 31.16 16.63 -4.95
N THR A 50 30.87 17.92 -4.83
CA THR A 50 31.57 19.04 -5.48
C THR A 50 32.91 19.33 -4.81
N ARG A 51 33.67 18.27 -4.51
CA ARG A 51 35.11 18.38 -4.31
C ARG A 51 35.75 18.43 -5.68
N ASP A 52 36.45 19.52 -5.96
CA ASP A 52 37.19 19.63 -7.20
C ASP A 52 38.31 18.58 -7.23
N SER A 53 38.36 17.80 -8.32
CA SER A 53 39.19 16.59 -8.43
C SER A 53 40.70 16.86 -8.44
N ALA A 54 41.12 18.12 -8.48
CA ALA A 54 42.52 18.52 -8.26
C ALA A 54 42.91 18.46 -6.77
N ASP A 55 42.05 18.94 -5.88
CA ASP A 55 42.30 19.04 -4.43
C ASP A 55 42.18 17.68 -3.71
N GLN A 56 41.85 16.59 -4.43
CA GLN A 56 41.88 15.25 -3.83
C GLN A 56 43.32 14.84 -3.53
N ALA A 57 43.58 14.53 -2.26
CA ALA A 57 44.86 14.01 -1.82
C ALA A 57 45.03 12.53 -2.22
N LEU A 58 46.17 12.17 -2.80
CA LEU A 58 46.41 10.88 -3.47
C LEU A 58 47.36 9.98 -2.67
N ASP A 59 47.31 8.67 -2.92
CA ASP A 59 48.35 7.74 -2.49
C ASP A 59 49.08 7.20 -3.72
N VAL A 60 50.41 7.32 -3.77
CA VAL A 60 51.23 6.84 -4.90
C VAL A 60 52.34 5.93 -4.40
N VAL A 61 52.38 4.69 -4.90
CA VAL A 61 53.52 3.78 -4.72
C VAL A 61 54.35 3.75 -6.00
N VAL A 62 55.57 4.27 -5.95
CA VAL A 62 56.53 4.19 -7.06
C VAL A 62 57.33 2.90 -6.94
N LEU A 63 57.22 2.02 -7.94
CA LEU A 63 58.02 0.81 -8.07
C LEU A 63 59.19 1.09 -9.02
N LEU A 64 60.41 1.04 -8.50
CA LEU A 64 61.65 1.25 -9.23
C LEU A 64 62.35 -0.09 -9.47
N ASP A 65 62.54 -0.48 -10.73
CA ASP A 65 63.43 -1.57 -11.07
C ASP A 65 64.89 -1.20 -10.73
N ASP A 66 65.56 -2.12 -10.05
CA ASP A 66 66.95 -2.03 -9.59
C ASP A 66 67.80 -3.22 -10.10
N SER A 67 67.29 -3.95 -11.09
CA SER A 67 67.96 -5.06 -11.75
C SER A 67 69.25 -4.65 -12.49
N GLY A 68 70.08 -5.65 -12.83
CA GLY A 68 71.43 -5.42 -13.37
C GLY A 68 71.49 -4.73 -14.75
N SER A 69 70.40 -4.80 -15.53
CA SER A 69 70.22 -4.09 -16.79
C SER A 69 70.09 -2.58 -16.61
N MET A 70 69.53 -2.12 -15.49
CA MET A 70 69.40 -0.70 -15.20
C MET A 70 70.77 -0.02 -15.05
N ALA A 71 71.73 -0.61 -14.32
CA ALA A 71 72.90 0.13 -13.86
C ALA A 71 74.30 -0.52 -14.00
N THR A 72 74.46 -1.85 -14.12
CA THR A 72 75.80 -2.48 -13.98
C THR A 72 76.42 -3.08 -15.23
N CYS A 73 75.69 -3.85 -16.04
CA CYS A 73 76.34 -4.83 -16.92
C CYS A 73 77.02 -4.28 -18.21
N TRP A 74 77.68 -3.10 -18.25
CA TRP A 74 78.48 -2.69 -19.43
C TRP A 74 79.58 -1.61 -19.19
N PRO A 75 80.83 -1.88 -19.57
CA PRO A 75 81.65 -3.01 -19.17
C PRO A 75 82.63 -2.52 -18.07
N TRP A 76 82.19 -2.57 -16.80
CA TRP A 76 83.02 -2.17 -15.66
C TRP A 76 83.03 -3.28 -14.60
N PRO A 77 84.19 -3.60 -13.95
CA PRO A 77 85.44 -2.82 -13.91
C PRO A 77 86.52 -3.28 -14.90
N GLN A 78 87.62 -2.53 -15.00
CA GLN A 78 88.80 -2.86 -15.82
C GLN A 78 89.92 -3.63 -15.06
N ASP A 79 89.94 -3.58 -13.72
CA ASP A 79 91.04 -4.07 -12.87
C ASP A 79 90.77 -5.42 -12.16
N GLY A 80 89.77 -6.19 -12.58
CA GLY A 80 89.48 -7.50 -11.98
C GLY A 80 88.46 -8.34 -12.77
N PRO A 81 88.42 -9.67 -12.57
CA PRO A 81 87.51 -10.57 -13.30
C PRO A 81 86.03 -10.37 -12.86
N PRO A 82 85.13 -9.92 -13.74
CA PRO A 82 83.78 -9.49 -13.36
C PRO A 82 82.76 -10.64 -13.38
N PHE A 83 83.02 -11.74 -12.64
CA PHE A 83 82.19 -12.95 -12.70
C PHE A 83 81.78 -13.52 -11.34
N ASN A 84 80.72 -12.92 -10.81
CA ASN A 84 79.68 -13.62 -10.04
C ASN A 84 78.32 -13.25 -10.68
N PRO A 85 77.27 -14.08 -10.53
CA PRO A 85 75.93 -13.68 -11.00
C PRO A 85 75.52 -12.37 -10.31
N PRO A 86 74.87 -11.45 -11.04
CA PRO A 86 73.97 -11.76 -12.15
C PRO A 86 74.53 -11.56 -13.57
N CYS A 87 75.52 -10.69 -13.79
CA CYS A 87 76.12 -10.52 -15.12
C CYS A 87 76.93 -11.79 -15.49
N GLY A 88 76.27 -12.81 -16.04
CA GLY A 88 76.87 -14.11 -16.44
C GLY A 88 77.84 -14.06 -17.63
N GLY A 89 78.28 -12.85 -17.98
CA GLY A 89 79.01 -12.45 -19.17
C GLY A 89 79.16 -10.93 -19.14
N ALA A 90 79.93 -10.36 -20.08
CA ALA A 90 79.61 -9.00 -20.50
C ALA A 90 78.23 -9.04 -21.17
N SER A 91 77.38 -8.04 -20.90
CA SER A 91 76.17 -7.78 -21.70
C SER A 91 76.57 -7.54 -23.18
N PRO A 92 75.65 -7.70 -24.14
CA PRO A 92 75.79 -7.11 -25.48
C PRO A 92 75.33 -5.63 -25.54
N ASN A 93 74.66 -5.13 -24.50
CA ASN A 93 73.97 -3.83 -24.45
C ASN A 93 74.48 -2.94 -23.32
N LEU A 94 74.40 -1.61 -23.50
CA LEU A 94 74.58 -0.59 -22.45
C LEU A 94 73.54 -0.75 -21.33
N PRO A 95 73.73 -0.18 -20.12
CA PRO A 95 72.70 -0.13 -19.08
C PRO A 95 71.65 0.93 -19.45
N SER A 96 70.41 0.76 -19.02
CA SER A 96 69.31 1.65 -19.42
C SER A 96 69.22 2.95 -18.58
N ASP A 97 69.60 2.89 -17.30
CA ASP A 97 69.70 4.05 -16.40
C ASP A 97 71.05 4.06 -15.62
N PRO A 98 72.18 4.30 -16.31
CA PRO A 98 73.50 4.31 -15.70
C PRO A 98 73.76 5.54 -14.80
N ALA A 99 72.84 6.50 -14.76
CA ALA A 99 72.95 7.74 -13.97
C ALA A 99 71.97 7.80 -12.77
N GLY A 100 71.12 6.77 -12.59
CA GLY A 100 70.15 6.72 -11.50
C GLY A 100 69.01 7.73 -11.65
N LEU A 101 68.69 8.16 -12.86
CA LEU A 101 67.64 9.12 -13.20
C LEU A 101 66.26 8.69 -12.68
N ARG A 102 65.99 7.40 -12.51
CA ARG A 102 64.76 6.92 -11.86
C ARG A 102 64.59 7.43 -10.43
N TYR A 103 65.68 7.67 -9.71
CA TYR A 103 65.66 8.33 -8.40
C TYR A 103 65.44 9.84 -8.54
N SER A 104 66.03 10.50 -9.54
CA SER A 104 65.74 11.90 -9.86
C SER A 104 64.26 12.10 -10.27
N ALA A 105 63.66 11.15 -10.99
CA ALA A 105 62.25 11.14 -11.36
C ALA A 105 61.33 10.91 -10.14
N ALA A 106 61.72 10.03 -9.21
CA ALA A 106 61.02 9.87 -7.93
C ALA A 106 61.13 11.11 -7.03
N ARG A 107 62.27 11.83 -7.03
CA ARG A 107 62.42 13.14 -6.36
C ARG A 107 61.53 14.20 -7.02
N LEU A 108 61.48 14.25 -8.35
CA LEU A 108 60.61 15.16 -9.09
C LEU A 108 59.12 14.96 -8.74
N LEU A 109 58.69 13.72 -8.54
CA LEU A 109 57.33 13.43 -8.08
C LEU A 109 57.04 14.04 -6.69
N LEU A 110 58.00 14.03 -5.77
CA LEU A 110 57.87 14.70 -4.45
C LEU A 110 57.82 16.23 -4.55
N GLU A 111 58.39 16.84 -5.60
CA GLU A 111 58.30 18.29 -5.82
C GLU A 111 56.96 18.67 -6.49
N LEU A 112 56.40 17.81 -7.34
CA LEU A 112 55.16 18.09 -8.08
C LEU A 112 53.87 17.75 -7.31
N ALA A 113 53.90 16.77 -6.40
CA ALA A 113 52.76 16.36 -5.57
C ALA A 113 52.27 17.47 -4.62
N ASP A 114 51.05 17.36 -4.09
CA ASP A 114 50.51 18.28 -3.08
C ASP A 114 50.95 17.90 -1.65
N ALA A 115 50.79 18.83 -0.69
CA ALA A 115 51.29 18.63 0.68
C ALA A 115 50.60 17.48 1.42
N ASP A 116 49.33 17.21 1.11
CA ASP A 116 48.54 16.14 1.72
C ASP A 116 48.60 14.80 0.95
N ASP A 117 49.26 14.75 -0.21
CA ASP A 117 49.54 13.51 -0.93
C ASP A 117 50.50 12.63 -0.12
N ARG A 118 50.37 11.30 -0.28
CA ARG A 118 51.25 10.31 0.36
C ARG A 118 52.02 9.56 -0.71
N VAL A 119 53.33 9.48 -0.56
CA VAL A 119 54.21 8.77 -1.48
C VAL A 119 54.94 7.66 -0.74
N ALA A 120 55.03 6.50 -1.37
CA ALA A 120 55.98 5.45 -1.03
C ALA A 120 56.83 5.14 -2.26
N VAL A 121 58.08 4.71 -2.05
CA VAL A 121 59.00 4.29 -3.10
C VAL A 121 59.58 2.94 -2.70
N VAL A 122 59.35 1.94 -3.54
CA VAL A 122 59.84 0.57 -3.38
C VAL A 122 60.76 0.26 -4.54
N ARG A 123 61.98 -0.19 -4.26
CA ARG A 123 62.86 -0.77 -5.27
C ARG A 123 62.64 -2.28 -5.35
N PHE A 124 62.74 -2.86 -6.55
CA PHE A 124 62.66 -4.31 -6.74
C PHE A 124 63.77 -4.85 -7.65
N ASP A 125 64.29 -6.01 -7.30
CA ASP A 125 65.30 -6.75 -8.05
C ASP A 125 65.07 -8.27 -7.95
N SER A 126 65.90 -9.03 -7.21
CA SER A 126 65.56 -10.36 -6.68
C SER A 126 64.63 -10.30 -5.45
N ALA A 127 64.59 -9.17 -4.75
CA ALA A 127 63.70 -8.88 -3.63
C ALA A 127 62.98 -7.54 -3.84
N ALA A 128 61.98 -7.20 -3.03
CA ALA A 128 61.39 -5.86 -2.96
C ALA A 128 61.71 -5.20 -1.61
N GLN A 129 61.98 -3.90 -1.61
CA GLN A 129 62.37 -3.13 -0.42
C GLN A 129 61.89 -1.68 -0.52
N GLY A 130 61.33 -1.13 0.55
CA GLY A 130 61.11 0.31 0.68
C GLY A 130 62.42 1.13 0.67
N VAL A 131 62.38 2.34 0.11
CA VAL A 131 63.54 3.24 -0.04
C VAL A 131 63.47 4.37 0.98
N GLY A 132 64.47 4.43 1.88
CA GLY A 132 64.66 5.57 2.78
C GLY A 132 63.48 5.80 3.73
N ALA A 133 63.07 7.06 3.88
CA ALA A 133 61.87 7.44 4.64
C ALA A 133 60.56 7.24 3.85
N LEU A 134 60.63 6.77 2.61
CA LEU A 134 59.50 6.49 1.72
C LEU A 134 59.24 4.99 1.60
N GLY A 135 59.79 4.16 2.50
CA GLY A 135 59.45 2.74 2.59
C GLY A 135 58.03 2.46 3.09
N GLU A 136 57.30 3.49 3.52
CA GLU A 136 55.87 3.48 3.83
C GLU A 136 55.20 4.73 3.22
N LEU A 137 53.87 4.73 3.08
CA LEU A 137 53.09 5.84 2.51
C LEU A 137 53.15 7.10 3.40
N THR A 138 54.16 7.92 3.15
CA THR A 138 54.49 9.09 3.97
C THR A 138 53.94 10.37 3.34
N PRO A 139 53.27 11.26 4.10
CA PRO A 139 52.82 12.55 3.58
C PRO A 139 53.97 13.41 3.07
N VAL A 140 53.79 14.03 1.90
CA VAL A 140 54.82 14.83 1.21
C VAL A 140 55.11 16.14 1.96
N GLY A 141 54.07 16.82 2.44
CA GLY A 141 54.18 17.97 3.35
C GLY A 141 54.84 19.23 2.76
N SER A 142 55.50 19.98 3.64
CA SER A 142 56.15 21.27 3.33
C SER A 142 57.50 21.12 2.62
N ASP A 143 58.03 22.21 2.08
CA ASP A 143 59.38 22.32 1.49
C ASP A 143 60.50 21.68 2.32
N GLU A 144 60.40 21.70 3.64
CA GLU A 144 61.39 21.09 4.54
C GLU A 144 61.25 19.58 4.59
N ASN A 145 60.02 19.08 4.67
CA ASN A 145 59.73 17.65 4.61
C ASN A 145 60.05 17.07 3.22
N ARG A 146 59.71 17.77 2.13
CA ARG A 146 60.06 17.41 0.75
C ARG A 146 61.56 17.22 0.56
N ARG A 147 62.36 18.20 0.97
CA ARG A 147 63.83 18.12 0.92
C ARG A 147 64.38 17.00 1.81
N ALA A 148 63.79 16.76 2.98
CA ALA A 148 64.19 15.63 3.84
C ALA A 148 63.89 14.26 3.18
N LEU A 149 62.68 14.07 2.64
CA LEU A 149 62.27 12.85 1.94
C LEU A 149 63.12 12.62 0.68
N SER A 150 63.29 13.65 -0.15
CA SER A 150 64.13 13.67 -1.36
C SER A 150 65.58 13.26 -1.08
N ALA A 151 66.16 13.71 0.04
CA ALA A 151 67.49 13.31 0.49
C ALA A 151 67.61 11.84 0.95
N THR A 152 66.48 11.16 1.26
CA THR A 152 66.47 9.71 1.55
C THR A 152 66.31 8.82 0.31
N LEU A 153 65.90 9.39 -0.84
CA LEU A 153 65.89 8.69 -2.12
C LEU A 153 67.31 8.56 -2.67
N GLN A 154 68.07 7.61 -2.14
CA GLN A 154 69.43 7.31 -2.57
C GLN A 154 69.44 6.03 -3.41
N ALA A 155 70.07 6.12 -4.58
CA ALA A 155 70.37 4.96 -5.41
C ALA A 155 71.32 4.02 -4.66
N PRO A 156 71.17 2.69 -4.77
CA PRO A 156 72.11 1.76 -4.12
C PRO A 156 73.52 1.85 -4.70
N ASP A 157 74.50 1.47 -3.87
CA ASP A 157 75.91 1.29 -4.23
C ASP A 157 76.27 -0.20 -4.49
N ASP A 158 75.37 -1.13 -4.15
CA ASP A 158 75.58 -2.58 -4.17
C ASP A 158 75.06 -3.30 -5.43
N TYR A 159 74.79 -2.57 -6.53
CA TYR A 159 74.20 -3.08 -7.77
C TYR A 159 74.76 -4.41 -8.31
N PHE A 160 76.04 -4.71 -8.09
CA PHE A 160 76.67 -5.97 -8.50
C PHE A 160 76.01 -7.23 -7.87
N GLN A 161 75.14 -7.06 -6.87
CA GLN A 161 74.37 -8.13 -6.22
C GLN A 161 72.88 -8.15 -6.68
N ARG A 162 72.44 -7.21 -7.54
CA ARG A 162 71.04 -7.01 -7.98
C ARG A 162 70.88 -7.41 -9.44
N GLY A 163 69.92 -8.28 -9.77
CA GLY A 163 70.11 -9.14 -10.94
C GLY A 163 68.92 -9.82 -11.61
N TYR A 164 67.70 -9.55 -11.16
CA TYR A 164 66.47 -10.11 -11.72
C TYR A 164 65.38 -9.04 -11.64
N THR A 165 64.30 -9.22 -12.39
CA THR A 165 63.24 -8.23 -12.57
C THR A 165 61.96 -8.78 -11.91
N ARG A 166 61.95 -8.88 -10.58
CA ARG A 166 60.84 -9.45 -9.80
C ARG A 166 59.70 -8.47 -9.59
N ILE A 167 59.03 -8.12 -10.69
CA ILE A 167 57.81 -7.29 -10.70
C ILE A 167 56.74 -7.86 -9.73
N ASP A 168 56.66 -9.20 -9.59
CA ASP A 168 55.73 -9.87 -8.68
C ASP A 168 56.03 -9.65 -7.18
N LEU A 169 57.23 -9.19 -6.83
CA LEU A 169 57.57 -8.77 -5.46
C LEU A 169 57.33 -7.27 -5.27
N GLY A 170 57.58 -6.46 -6.30
CA GLY A 170 57.26 -5.03 -6.29
C GLY A 170 55.75 -4.79 -6.13
N LEU A 171 54.92 -5.51 -6.90
CA LEU A 171 53.45 -5.42 -6.80
C LEU A 171 52.90 -5.98 -5.48
N ASP A 172 53.51 -7.04 -4.93
CA ASP A 172 53.16 -7.58 -3.60
C ASP A 172 53.30 -6.51 -2.51
N GLU A 173 54.42 -5.78 -2.54
CA GLU A 173 54.71 -4.71 -1.60
C GLU A 173 53.85 -3.46 -1.85
N ALA A 174 53.53 -3.14 -3.12
CA ALA A 174 52.57 -2.08 -3.44
C ALA A 174 51.17 -2.37 -2.89
N ILE A 175 50.67 -3.60 -3.06
CA ILE A 175 49.39 -4.05 -2.47
C ILE A 175 49.45 -3.91 -0.94
N ARG A 176 50.50 -4.44 -0.30
CA ARG A 176 50.69 -4.35 1.16
C ARG A 176 50.67 -2.90 1.66
N LEU A 177 51.32 -1.99 0.94
CA LEU A 177 51.41 -0.57 1.30
C LEU A 177 50.06 0.16 1.12
N LEU A 178 49.41 -0.02 -0.02
CA LEU A 178 48.12 0.62 -0.32
C LEU A 178 47.00 0.12 0.58
N ASP A 179 46.98 -1.17 0.93
CA ASP A 179 46.06 -1.74 1.91
C ASP A 179 46.31 -1.21 3.32
N ALA A 180 47.58 -1.15 3.76
CA ALA A 180 47.92 -0.60 5.08
C ALA A 180 47.63 0.91 5.18
N GLY A 181 47.70 1.65 4.07
CA GLY A 181 47.41 3.08 4.00
C GLY A 181 45.96 3.44 3.69
N ARG A 182 45.09 2.48 3.34
CA ARG A 182 43.79 2.71 2.67
C ARG A 182 42.87 3.65 3.46
N THR A 183 42.54 4.80 2.88
CA THR A 183 41.65 5.82 3.45
C THR A 183 40.54 6.18 2.45
N PRO A 184 39.25 6.20 2.84
CA PRO A 184 38.17 6.60 1.95
C PRO A 184 38.35 8.01 1.38
N GLY A 185 38.06 8.20 0.08
CA GLY A 185 38.14 9.49 -0.60
C GLY A 185 39.56 9.96 -0.95
N ARG A 186 40.53 9.04 -1.04
CA ARG A 186 41.85 9.25 -1.65
C ARG A 186 42.01 8.30 -2.84
N SER A 187 42.29 8.81 -4.04
CA SER A 187 42.62 7.96 -5.18
C SER A 187 44.01 7.34 -5.00
N GLN A 188 44.14 6.05 -5.34
CA GLN A 188 45.34 5.25 -5.12
C GLN A 188 45.97 4.83 -6.44
N TYR A 189 47.30 4.90 -6.54
CA TYR A 189 48.05 4.64 -7.76
C TYR A 189 49.35 3.85 -7.52
N VAL A 190 49.75 3.08 -8.54
CA VAL A 190 51.08 2.48 -8.65
C VAL A 190 51.78 3.03 -9.89
N LEU A 191 53.05 3.42 -9.75
CA LEU A 191 53.89 3.87 -10.86
C LEU A 191 55.00 2.83 -11.07
N LEU A 192 54.88 1.98 -12.09
CA LEU A 192 55.78 0.84 -12.31
C LEU A 192 56.83 1.16 -13.38
N LEU A 193 58.07 1.40 -12.98
CA LEU A 193 59.20 1.66 -13.89
C LEU A 193 60.11 0.44 -13.99
N THR A 194 60.37 -0.04 -15.22
CA THR A 194 61.30 -1.14 -15.54
C THR A 194 61.99 -0.94 -16.89
N ASP A 195 63.10 -1.63 -17.15
CA ASP A 195 63.73 -1.75 -18.48
C ASP A 195 63.63 -3.16 -19.10
N GLY A 196 62.88 -4.09 -18.47
CA GLY A 196 62.92 -5.50 -18.82
C GLY A 196 61.65 -6.29 -18.54
N GLU A 197 61.59 -7.48 -19.15
CA GLU A 197 60.53 -8.47 -18.92
C GLU A 197 60.60 -9.08 -17.50
N PRO A 198 59.48 -9.56 -16.94
CA PRO A 198 59.46 -10.29 -15.66
C PRO A 198 60.47 -11.45 -15.66
N SER A 199 61.50 -11.37 -14.80
CA SER A 199 62.59 -12.35 -14.74
C SER A 199 62.92 -12.79 -13.31
N ALA A 200 63.28 -14.07 -13.13
CA ALA A 200 63.50 -14.68 -11.82
C ALA A 200 64.60 -15.75 -11.79
N GLN A 201 65.05 -16.04 -10.57
CA GLN A 201 66.01 -17.10 -10.26
C GLN A 201 65.46 -18.50 -10.58
N SER A 202 66.35 -19.43 -10.97
CA SER A 202 65.98 -20.80 -11.31
C SER A 202 65.28 -21.50 -10.13
N GLY A 203 64.07 -22.01 -10.37
CA GLY A 203 63.19 -22.60 -9.35
C GLY A 203 61.97 -21.75 -9.02
N VAL A 204 61.98 -20.45 -9.31
CA VAL A 204 60.75 -19.63 -9.36
C VAL A 204 60.00 -19.96 -10.65
N ILE A 205 58.73 -20.31 -10.53
CA ILE A 205 57.82 -20.60 -11.65
C ILE A 205 56.62 -19.66 -11.61
N ASN A 206 55.98 -19.45 -12.76
CA ASN A 206 54.71 -18.72 -12.91
C ASN A 206 54.73 -17.23 -12.48
N GLN A 207 55.90 -16.56 -12.51
CA GLN A 207 56.01 -15.13 -12.18
C GLN A 207 55.02 -14.26 -12.97
N THR A 208 54.93 -14.44 -14.28
CA THR A 208 54.01 -13.67 -15.14
C THR A 208 52.55 -13.84 -14.71
N ALA A 209 52.12 -15.08 -14.44
CA ALA A 209 50.76 -15.34 -13.93
C ALA A 209 50.50 -14.66 -12.58
N ARG A 210 51.47 -14.64 -11.66
CA ARG A 210 51.35 -13.92 -10.39
C ARG A 210 51.24 -12.40 -10.59
N VAL A 211 51.98 -11.84 -11.55
CA VAL A 211 51.84 -10.42 -11.93
C VAL A 211 50.43 -10.14 -12.46
N ARG A 212 49.83 -11.02 -13.27
CA ARG A 212 48.42 -10.90 -13.70
C ARG A 212 47.45 -10.87 -12.51
N GLU A 213 47.61 -11.82 -11.58
CA GLU A 213 46.79 -11.90 -10.36
C GLU A 213 46.90 -10.64 -9.50
N GLN A 214 48.10 -10.04 -9.40
CA GLN A 214 48.34 -8.80 -8.65
C GLN A 214 47.82 -7.55 -9.37
N ILE A 215 47.94 -7.46 -10.70
CA ILE A 215 47.32 -6.40 -11.51
C ILE A 215 45.80 -6.45 -11.37
N ALA A 216 45.20 -7.64 -11.49
CA ALA A 216 43.76 -7.82 -11.31
C ALA A 216 43.31 -7.46 -9.88
N ALA A 217 44.08 -7.79 -8.85
CA ALA A 217 43.79 -7.41 -7.47
C ALA A 217 43.86 -5.90 -7.22
N LEU A 218 44.84 -5.21 -7.83
CA LEU A 218 44.96 -3.74 -7.77
C LEU A 218 43.80 -3.05 -8.51
N ASN A 219 43.48 -3.49 -9.72
CA ASN A 219 42.35 -2.97 -10.48
C ASN A 219 41.02 -3.18 -9.73
N ALA A 220 40.79 -4.37 -9.18
CA ALA A 220 39.60 -4.68 -8.36
C ALA A 220 39.56 -3.93 -7.01
N ALA A 221 40.70 -3.41 -6.55
CA ALA A 221 40.78 -2.54 -5.38
C ALA A 221 40.54 -1.06 -5.68
N GLY A 222 40.37 -0.67 -6.95
CA GLY A 222 40.28 0.72 -7.39
C GLY A 222 41.63 1.43 -7.49
N VAL A 223 42.72 0.69 -7.71
CA VAL A 223 44.08 1.23 -7.88
C VAL A 223 44.46 1.20 -9.36
N LEU A 224 44.84 2.36 -9.91
CA LEU A 224 45.34 2.44 -11.28
C LEU A 224 46.87 2.30 -11.33
N ILE A 225 47.37 1.46 -12.24
CA ILE A 225 48.81 1.22 -12.45
C ILE A 225 49.25 1.96 -13.72
N PHE A 226 50.33 2.73 -13.63
CA PHE A 226 51.01 3.33 -14.77
C PHE A 226 52.31 2.56 -15.08
N PRO A 227 52.31 1.63 -16.05
CA PRO A 227 53.53 0.97 -16.53
C PRO A 227 54.36 1.92 -17.39
N VAL A 228 55.62 2.10 -16.98
CA VAL A 228 56.66 2.87 -17.69
C VAL A 228 57.80 1.92 -18.06
N VAL A 229 58.07 1.84 -19.35
CA VAL A 229 59.22 1.13 -19.91
C VAL A 229 60.31 2.14 -20.22
N LEU A 230 61.48 2.00 -19.61
CA LEU A 230 62.67 2.72 -20.00
C LEU A 230 63.37 1.93 -21.12
N CYS A 231 63.37 2.47 -22.34
CA CYS A 231 63.94 1.78 -23.48
C CYS A 231 65.46 1.79 -23.43
N ASN A 232 66.07 0.65 -23.76
CA ASN A 232 67.52 0.54 -23.79
C ASN A 232 68.08 1.17 -25.09
N PRO A 233 69.08 2.06 -25.03
CA PRO A 233 69.65 2.72 -26.22
C PRO A 233 70.25 1.78 -27.28
N THR A 234 70.52 0.52 -26.92
CA THR A 234 71.08 -0.51 -27.80
C THR A 234 70.14 -1.69 -28.08
N ALA A 235 69.15 -1.95 -27.22
CA ALA A 235 68.23 -3.09 -27.35
C ALA A 235 66.79 -2.72 -27.73
N GLY A 236 66.40 -1.46 -27.61
CA GLY A 236 65.01 -1.02 -27.77
C GLY A 236 64.18 -1.15 -26.47
N CYS A 237 62.86 -1.05 -26.61
CA CYS A 237 61.89 -1.08 -25.51
C CYS A 237 61.44 -2.53 -25.22
N ALA A 238 61.88 -3.11 -24.10
CA ALA A 238 61.37 -4.39 -23.60
C ALA A 238 60.09 -4.17 -22.78
N GLY A 239 59.18 -5.14 -22.77
CA GLY A 239 57.85 -4.99 -22.16
C GLY A 239 56.71 -5.52 -23.03
N ASP A 240 56.95 -6.55 -23.85
CA ASP A 240 55.92 -7.23 -24.61
C ASP A 240 54.83 -7.79 -23.69
N PHE A 241 55.22 -8.35 -22.53
CA PHE A 241 54.26 -8.79 -21.51
C PHE A 241 53.46 -7.61 -20.93
N LEU A 242 54.10 -6.49 -20.63
CA LEU A 242 53.37 -5.32 -20.09
C LEU A 242 52.43 -4.73 -21.15
N ARG A 243 52.79 -4.75 -22.44
CA ARG A 243 51.91 -4.35 -23.55
C ARG A 243 50.78 -5.35 -23.81
N GLU A 244 50.90 -6.62 -23.38
CA GLU A 244 49.80 -7.60 -23.34
C GLU A 244 48.85 -7.33 -22.15
N GLU A 245 49.37 -7.17 -20.92
CA GLU A 245 48.53 -6.99 -19.71
C GLU A 245 47.88 -5.61 -19.60
N PHE A 246 48.48 -4.57 -20.17
CA PHE A 246 47.99 -3.19 -20.12
C PHE A 246 47.53 -2.70 -21.50
N ALA A 247 46.99 -3.60 -22.33
CA ALA A 247 46.47 -3.25 -23.66
C ALA A 247 45.45 -2.09 -23.62
N ASP A 248 44.59 -2.07 -22.59
CA ASP A 248 43.48 -1.12 -22.43
C ASP A 248 43.95 0.25 -21.86
N PHE A 249 45.08 0.27 -21.14
CA PHE A 249 45.62 1.47 -20.47
C PHE A 249 46.84 2.07 -21.19
N GLY A 250 47.51 1.27 -22.04
CA GLY A 250 48.77 1.57 -22.69
C GLY A 250 50.00 1.41 -21.78
N VAL A 251 51.13 1.06 -22.39
CA VAL A 251 52.46 1.18 -21.75
C VAL A 251 53.12 2.46 -22.23
N ARG A 252 53.74 3.19 -21.30
CA ARG A 252 54.45 4.43 -21.62
C ARG A 252 55.94 4.13 -21.83
N GLU A 253 56.39 4.20 -23.07
CA GLU A 253 57.79 3.97 -23.45
C GLU A 253 58.57 5.29 -23.40
N ALA A 254 59.69 5.32 -22.66
CA ALA A 254 60.62 6.43 -22.61
C ALA A 254 61.90 6.05 -23.36
N ASN A 255 62.12 6.66 -24.53
CA ASN A 255 63.28 6.38 -25.39
C ASN A 255 64.60 6.97 -24.83
N SER A 256 64.52 7.87 -23.84
CA SER A 256 65.67 8.61 -23.33
C SER A 256 65.52 9.08 -21.88
N ALA A 257 66.67 9.42 -21.30
CA ALA A 257 66.80 9.95 -19.94
C ALA A 257 65.95 11.21 -19.63
N PRO A 258 65.91 12.26 -20.48
CA PRO A 258 65.08 13.44 -20.21
C PRO A 258 63.57 13.16 -20.40
N GLU A 259 63.24 12.31 -21.36
CA GLU A 259 61.87 11.91 -21.69
C GLU A 259 61.20 11.15 -20.53
N LEU A 260 61.95 10.34 -19.79
CA LEU A 260 61.48 9.70 -18.55
C LEU A 260 60.96 10.74 -17.52
N LEU A 261 61.64 11.88 -17.38
CA LEU A 261 61.26 12.94 -16.45
C LEU A 261 59.99 13.66 -16.93
N GLN A 262 59.93 14.00 -18.22
CA GLN A 262 58.74 14.60 -18.84
C GLN A 262 57.53 13.67 -18.74
N LEU A 263 57.75 12.36 -18.94
CA LEU A 263 56.73 11.33 -18.84
C LEU A 263 56.20 11.17 -17.40
N PHE A 264 57.08 11.13 -16.40
CA PHE A 264 56.67 11.13 -14.99
C PHE A 264 55.83 12.37 -14.66
N SER A 265 56.22 13.55 -15.14
CA SER A 265 55.43 14.78 -14.97
C SER A 265 54.09 14.73 -15.72
N ALA A 266 54.02 14.09 -16.88
CA ALA A 266 52.76 13.87 -17.59
C ALA A 266 51.83 12.92 -16.83
N ILE A 267 52.36 11.84 -16.26
CA ILE A 267 51.58 10.93 -15.39
C ILE A 267 51.05 11.67 -14.15
N VAL A 268 51.86 12.54 -13.53
CA VAL A 268 51.37 13.39 -12.42
C VAL A 268 50.28 14.36 -12.89
N ALA A 269 50.32 14.88 -14.12
CA ALA A 269 49.26 15.71 -14.69
C ALA A 269 47.97 14.94 -15.05
N ASP A 270 48.07 13.64 -15.34
CA ASP A 270 46.90 12.77 -15.47
C ASP A 270 46.27 12.49 -14.09
N MET A 271 47.10 12.28 -13.06
CA MET A 271 46.66 12.11 -11.66
C MET A 271 46.06 13.38 -11.04
N LYS A 272 46.65 14.55 -11.33
CA LYS A 272 46.31 15.88 -10.78
C LYS A 272 45.86 16.81 -11.91
N PRO A 273 44.55 16.95 -12.18
CA PRO A 273 44.04 17.63 -13.36
C PRO A 273 44.20 19.16 -13.33
N ASP A 274 44.81 19.77 -12.31
CA ASP A 274 45.25 21.18 -12.32
C ASP A 274 46.66 21.37 -12.92
N ARG A 275 47.47 20.31 -13.07
CA ARG A 275 48.84 20.39 -13.62
C ARG A 275 48.85 20.28 -15.14
N SER A 276 49.72 21.03 -15.81
CA SER A 276 49.92 20.99 -17.27
C SER A 276 51.41 21.00 -17.61
N VAL A 277 51.87 20.05 -18.45
CA VAL A 277 53.28 19.92 -18.86
C VAL A 277 53.53 20.63 -20.20
N ILE A 278 54.52 21.53 -20.24
CA ILE A 278 54.87 22.35 -21.40
C ILE A 278 56.32 22.04 -21.81
N GLY A 279 56.53 21.44 -22.98
CA GLY A 279 57.86 21.13 -23.52
C GLY A 279 58.51 22.30 -24.27
N ALA A 280 59.82 22.25 -24.50
CA ALA A 280 60.55 23.26 -25.26
C ALA A 280 60.18 23.23 -26.75
N ALA A 281 60.03 24.41 -27.37
CA ALA A 281 59.58 24.56 -28.77
C ALA A 281 60.70 24.29 -29.80
N GLY A 282 61.50 23.24 -29.60
CA GLY A 282 62.64 22.85 -30.45
C GLY A 282 63.84 23.82 -30.44
N SER A 283 63.71 25.01 -29.88
CA SER A 283 64.71 26.08 -29.89
C SER A 283 65.67 26.08 -28.71
N GLY A 284 65.41 25.29 -27.66
CA GLY A 284 66.07 25.44 -26.35
C GLY A 284 65.52 26.59 -25.51
N ALA A 285 64.39 27.20 -25.92
CA ALA A 285 63.62 28.11 -25.09
C ALA A 285 62.24 27.51 -24.80
N LEU A 286 61.85 27.53 -23.53
CA LEU A 286 60.47 27.36 -23.09
C LEU A 286 59.80 28.73 -23.19
N GLN A 287 58.66 28.81 -23.86
CA GLN A 287 57.80 29.99 -23.86
C GLN A 287 56.41 29.57 -23.38
N LEU A 288 55.73 30.40 -22.58
CA LEU A 288 54.34 30.19 -22.18
C LEU A 288 53.61 31.51 -21.88
N SER A 289 52.31 31.56 -22.17
CA SER A 289 51.48 32.74 -21.94
C SER A 289 50.48 32.44 -20.82
N ILE A 290 50.56 33.16 -19.70
CA ILE A 290 49.59 33.02 -18.61
C ILE A 290 48.49 34.07 -18.78
N ARG A 291 47.22 33.65 -18.72
CA ARG A 291 46.03 34.51 -18.67
C ARG A 291 45.42 34.50 -17.26
N ALA A 292 44.68 35.54 -16.91
CA ALA A 292 43.96 35.58 -15.63
C ALA A 292 42.95 34.43 -15.48
N ALA A 293 42.31 34.03 -16.59
CA ALA A 293 41.40 32.88 -16.66
C ALA A 293 42.08 31.53 -16.37
N HIS A 294 43.42 31.41 -16.44
CA HIS A 294 44.12 30.18 -16.07
C HIS A 294 44.21 30.00 -14.54
N GLY A 295 44.22 31.10 -13.78
CA GLY A 295 44.41 31.04 -12.32
C GLY A 295 45.69 30.32 -11.90
N ALA A 296 46.83 30.62 -12.55
CA ALA A 296 48.09 29.94 -12.29
C ALA A 296 48.55 30.10 -10.82
N GLN A 297 48.92 28.98 -10.19
CA GLN A 297 49.30 28.89 -8.78
C GLN A 297 50.80 28.62 -8.59
N SER A 298 51.37 27.75 -9.41
CA SER A 298 52.81 27.45 -9.43
C SER A 298 53.32 27.22 -10.86
N LEU A 299 54.60 27.52 -11.08
CA LEU A 299 55.34 27.27 -12.31
C LEU A 299 56.67 26.64 -11.91
N THR A 300 56.82 25.36 -12.20
CA THR A 300 58.02 24.59 -11.93
C THR A 300 58.75 24.33 -13.24
N LEU A 301 60.02 24.69 -13.30
CA LEU A 301 60.93 24.51 -14.42
C LEU A 301 61.84 23.33 -14.10
N ILE A 302 61.76 22.28 -14.92
CA ILE A 302 62.60 21.09 -14.83
C ILE A 302 63.64 21.23 -15.92
N THR A 303 64.91 21.17 -15.52
CA THR A 303 66.05 21.27 -16.44
C THR A 303 67.06 20.18 -16.12
N PRO A 304 67.76 19.61 -17.11
CA PRO A 304 68.99 18.88 -16.85
C PRO A 304 69.98 19.75 -16.08
N SER A 305 70.86 19.12 -15.28
CA SER A 305 71.66 19.78 -14.24
C SER A 305 72.30 21.10 -14.69
N SER A 306 71.98 22.20 -13.98
CA SER A 306 72.46 23.58 -14.20
C SER A 306 72.03 24.31 -15.49
N ALA A 307 71.03 23.81 -16.22
CA ALA A 307 70.68 24.36 -17.54
C ALA A 307 69.71 25.57 -17.57
N LEU A 308 69.10 26.03 -16.46
CA LEU A 308 68.27 27.26 -16.50
C LEU A 308 69.15 28.52 -16.59
N LEU A 309 69.24 29.13 -17.77
CA LEU A 309 70.14 30.26 -18.05
C LEU A 309 69.53 31.63 -17.69
N ASN A 310 68.24 31.78 -17.95
CA ASN A 310 67.49 33.04 -17.82
C ASN A 310 65.99 32.72 -17.71
N LEU A 311 65.26 33.52 -16.94
CA LEU A 311 63.81 33.48 -16.86
C LEU A 311 63.28 34.91 -16.99
N GLN A 312 62.30 35.12 -17.86
CA GLN A 312 61.67 36.41 -18.09
C GLN A 312 60.14 36.30 -18.09
N ARG A 313 59.49 37.41 -17.74
CA ARG A 313 58.07 37.68 -18.00
C ARG A 313 57.96 39.06 -18.67
N ASP A 314 57.43 39.10 -19.89
CA ASP A 314 57.28 40.31 -20.71
C ASP A 314 58.59 41.12 -20.79
N GLU A 315 59.67 40.44 -21.20
CA GLU A 315 61.06 40.93 -21.29
C GLU A 315 61.72 41.32 -19.94
N GLN A 316 61.02 41.24 -18.81
CA GLN A 316 61.57 41.49 -17.46
C GLN A 316 62.16 40.22 -16.86
N SER A 317 63.42 40.21 -16.45
CA SER A 317 64.01 39.08 -15.73
C SER A 317 63.32 38.81 -14.39
N MET A 318 62.95 37.55 -14.17
CA MET A 318 62.28 37.05 -12.97
C MET A 318 63.23 36.15 -12.17
N LEU A 319 62.93 35.94 -10.88
CA LEU A 319 63.69 35.03 -10.02
C LEU A 319 62.95 33.70 -9.88
N ALA A 320 63.65 32.60 -10.14
CA ALA A 320 63.21 31.25 -9.76
C ALA A 320 64.02 30.78 -8.55
N ARG A 321 63.38 30.02 -7.66
CA ARG A 321 63.98 29.38 -6.50
C ARG A 321 64.20 27.91 -6.80
N THR A 322 65.45 27.45 -6.75
CA THR A 322 65.78 26.02 -6.82
C THR A 322 65.16 25.28 -5.62
N LEU A 323 64.42 24.20 -5.89
CA LEU A 323 63.80 23.33 -4.89
C LEU A 323 64.69 22.11 -4.61
N THR A 324 65.02 21.38 -5.68
CA THR A 324 65.95 20.25 -5.72
C THR A 324 66.99 20.51 -6.79
N ASP A 325 68.25 20.20 -6.48
CA ASP A 325 69.39 20.23 -7.39
C ASP A 325 70.18 18.94 -7.16
N ASP A 326 70.23 18.06 -8.15
CA ASP A 326 70.94 16.79 -8.09
C ASP A 326 71.88 16.61 -9.29
N ALA A 327 72.61 15.48 -9.34
CA ALA A 327 73.63 15.23 -10.36
C ALA A 327 73.07 15.13 -11.81
N ASN A 328 71.75 15.01 -11.96
CA ASN A 328 71.05 14.84 -13.24
C ASN A 328 70.10 16.01 -13.54
N ILE A 329 69.39 16.53 -12.54
CA ILE A 329 68.33 17.53 -12.71
C ILE A 329 68.44 18.73 -11.75
N THR A 330 68.07 19.90 -12.24
CA THR A 330 67.80 21.10 -11.45
C THR A 330 66.31 21.44 -11.59
N VAL A 331 65.58 21.45 -10.47
CA VAL A 331 64.15 21.77 -10.38
C VAL A 331 64.01 23.15 -9.73
N SER A 332 63.44 24.11 -10.45
CA SER A 332 63.31 25.51 -10.00
C SER A 332 61.87 25.99 -10.10
N ALA A 333 61.31 26.56 -9.03
CA ALA A 333 59.94 27.08 -8.98
C ALA A 333 59.90 28.61 -8.93
N VAL A 334 58.87 29.20 -9.54
CA VAL A 334 58.52 30.61 -9.38
C VAL A 334 57.52 30.75 -8.23
N GLU A 335 57.75 31.72 -7.34
CA GLU A 335 56.85 31.98 -6.20
C GLU A 335 55.47 32.45 -6.68
N GLN A 336 54.40 31.96 -6.04
CA GLN A 336 53.02 32.32 -6.37
C GLN A 336 52.77 33.84 -6.40
N ALA A 337 53.40 34.60 -5.49
CA ALA A 337 53.31 36.07 -5.45
C ALA A 337 53.93 36.78 -6.67
N GLN A 338 54.76 36.09 -7.46
CA GLN A 338 55.38 36.58 -8.69
C GLN A 338 54.66 36.09 -9.95
N LEU A 339 53.79 35.07 -9.82
CA LEU A 339 53.03 34.49 -10.94
C LEU A 339 51.82 35.35 -11.28
N THR A 340 51.97 36.10 -12.38
CA THR A 340 50.92 36.92 -12.97
C THR A 340 50.70 36.52 -14.43
N ALA A 341 49.57 36.98 -14.99
CA ALA A 341 49.42 37.01 -16.44
C ALA A 341 50.58 37.76 -17.11
N GLY A 342 50.92 37.34 -18.33
CA GLY A 342 52.10 37.80 -19.08
C GLY A 342 52.71 36.69 -19.94
N ARG A 343 53.66 37.06 -20.82
CA ARG A 343 54.46 36.12 -21.62
C ARG A 343 55.72 35.73 -20.89
N TRP A 344 55.81 34.48 -20.47
CA TRP A 344 56.97 33.90 -19.82
C TRP A 344 57.91 33.25 -20.83
N GLN A 345 59.21 33.43 -20.65
CA GLN A 345 60.26 32.73 -21.41
C GLN A 345 61.34 32.24 -20.45
N ALA A 346 61.66 30.95 -20.48
CA ALA A 346 62.81 30.37 -19.79
C ALA A 346 63.80 29.85 -20.84
N ASP A 347 65.00 30.40 -20.85
CA ASP A 347 66.07 29.96 -21.75
C ASP A 347 66.81 28.79 -21.09
N THR A 348 66.82 27.62 -21.73
CA THR A 348 67.47 26.42 -21.22
C THR A 348 68.72 26.07 -22.03
N GLY A 349 69.76 25.59 -21.35
CA GLY A 349 71.05 25.24 -21.95
C GLY A 349 71.00 24.05 -22.91
N ASP A 350 69.89 23.32 -22.93
CA ASP A 350 69.58 22.23 -23.86
C ASP A 350 68.08 22.22 -24.21
N GLN A 351 67.68 21.24 -25.03
CA GLN A 351 66.29 21.01 -25.48
C GLN A 351 65.50 20.06 -24.57
N GLY A 352 66.10 19.52 -23.50
CA GLY A 352 65.47 18.59 -22.56
C GLY A 352 64.72 19.26 -21.41
N GLY A 353 64.81 20.59 -21.28
CA GLY A 353 64.04 21.36 -20.32
C GLY A 353 62.54 21.40 -20.62
N PHE A 354 61.72 21.32 -19.57
CA PHE A 354 60.26 21.48 -19.65
C PHE A 354 59.71 22.21 -18.42
N ALA A 355 58.48 22.70 -18.52
CA ALA A 355 57.77 23.32 -17.41
C ALA A 355 56.55 22.49 -16.98
N VAL A 356 56.20 22.56 -15.70
CA VAL A 356 54.90 22.12 -15.17
C VAL A 356 54.22 23.32 -14.55
N VAL A 357 53.03 23.66 -15.06
CA VAL A 357 52.19 24.76 -14.55
C VAL A 357 51.04 24.16 -13.77
N GLN A 358 50.83 24.63 -12.54
CA GLN A 358 49.60 24.40 -11.79
C GLN A 358 48.62 25.54 -12.06
N ALA A 359 47.41 25.20 -12.48
CA ALA A 359 46.37 26.16 -12.89
C ALA A 359 45.05 25.81 -12.20
N ALA A 360 44.47 26.77 -11.46
CA ALA A 360 43.18 26.59 -10.81
C ALA A 360 42.04 26.29 -11.81
N SER A 361 42.22 26.62 -13.09
CA SER A 361 41.30 26.28 -14.16
C SER A 361 41.76 25.07 -14.97
N TYR A 362 40.83 24.15 -15.24
CA TYR A 362 41.03 22.97 -16.07
C TYR A 362 39.69 22.44 -16.60
N PRO A 363 39.65 21.72 -17.74
CA PRO A 363 38.45 21.03 -18.20
C PRO A 363 38.22 19.75 -17.38
N GLN A 364 37.05 19.61 -16.78
CA GLN A 364 36.61 18.41 -16.07
C GLN A 364 35.56 17.67 -16.90
N LEU A 365 35.91 16.48 -17.41
CA LEU A 365 34.95 15.58 -18.07
C LEU A 365 34.07 14.89 -17.00
N LEU A 366 32.76 15.03 -17.16
CA LEU A 366 31.73 14.52 -16.25
C LEU A 366 31.09 13.24 -16.80
N ASN A 367 30.75 13.21 -18.09
CA ASN A 367 30.15 12.06 -18.77
C ASN A 367 30.94 11.67 -20.03
N PRO A 368 31.28 10.38 -20.25
CA PRO A 368 31.11 9.26 -19.31
C PRO A 368 31.95 9.45 -18.03
N PRO A 369 31.52 8.90 -16.87
CA PRO A 369 32.20 9.08 -15.59
C PRO A 369 33.55 8.32 -15.53
N PRO A 370 34.46 8.71 -14.64
CA PRO A 370 35.65 7.91 -14.33
C PRO A 370 35.24 6.54 -13.76
N SER A 371 35.82 5.45 -14.28
CA SER A 371 35.47 4.09 -13.85
C SER A 371 35.83 3.78 -12.41
N ILE A 372 36.89 4.41 -11.91
CA ILE A 372 37.26 4.45 -10.48
C ILE A 372 36.75 5.79 -9.95
N ALA A 373 35.90 5.75 -8.91
CA ALA A 373 35.34 6.97 -8.32
C ALA A 373 36.46 7.97 -7.92
N ASP A 374 36.21 9.24 -8.22
CA ASP A 374 37.12 10.37 -8.02
C ASP A 374 38.48 10.33 -8.76
N SER A 375 38.85 9.24 -9.45
CA SER A 375 40.14 9.14 -10.16
C SER A 375 40.07 9.71 -11.58
N PRO A 376 40.65 10.90 -11.85
CA PRO A 376 40.50 11.59 -13.14
C PRO A 376 41.22 10.87 -14.30
N ALA A 377 42.27 10.11 -13.99
CA ALA A 377 43.07 9.33 -14.94
C ALA A 377 42.44 7.98 -15.34
N SER A 378 41.41 7.51 -14.65
CA SER A 378 40.80 6.21 -14.94
C SER A 378 40.04 6.19 -16.27
N VAL A 379 40.07 5.04 -16.96
CA VAL A 379 39.35 4.81 -18.22
C VAL A 379 37.85 5.06 -18.02
N ARG A 380 37.16 5.54 -19.05
CA ARG A 380 35.76 5.95 -19.00
C ARG A 380 34.93 5.07 -19.92
N TYR A 381 34.22 4.11 -19.33
CA TYR A 381 33.46 3.11 -20.08
C TYR A 381 32.07 3.60 -20.49
N TYR A 382 31.64 3.19 -21.68
CA TYR A 382 30.30 3.37 -22.22
C TYR A 382 29.89 2.17 -23.08
N PRO A 383 28.59 1.89 -23.28
CA PRO A 383 28.15 0.79 -24.14
C PRO A 383 28.55 0.98 -25.61
N ALA A 384 29.07 -0.09 -26.23
CA ALA A 384 29.40 -0.09 -27.65
C ALA A 384 28.14 -0.16 -28.55
N GLY A 385 28.30 0.27 -29.79
CA GLY A 385 27.22 0.40 -30.78
C GLY A 385 26.44 1.71 -30.67
N LYS A 386 26.90 2.65 -29.83
CA LYS A 386 26.30 3.97 -29.64
C LYS A 386 27.36 5.01 -29.24
N PRO A 387 27.49 6.12 -29.98
CA PRO A 387 28.41 7.19 -29.61
C PRO A 387 28.13 7.80 -28.23
N PRO A 388 29.17 8.15 -27.45
CA PRO A 388 29.00 8.73 -26.14
C PRO A 388 28.56 10.21 -26.24
N LEU A 389 27.75 10.64 -25.28
CA LEU A 389 27.50 12.04 -25.01
C LEU A 389 28.62 12.55 -24.10
N LEU A 390 29.56 13.34 -24.65
CA LEU A 390 30.54 14.03 -23.81
C LEU A 390 29.81 15.13 -23.04
N MET A 391 29.98 15.16 -21.71
CA MET A 391 29.59 16.30 -20.88
C MET A 391 30.78 16.75 -20.05
N ALA A 392 31.10 18.04 -20.06
CA ALA A 392 32.23 18.61 -19.33
C ALA A 392 31.92 20.01 -18.81
N ARG A 393 32.67 20.47 -17.81
CA ARG A 393 32.65 21.85 -17.31
C ARG A 393 34.07 22.37 -17.13
N GLY A 394 34.23 23.69 -17.11
CA GLY A 394 35.48 24.32 -16.71
C GLY A 394 35.51 24.49 -15.18
N ALA A 395 36.62 24.13 -14.55
CA ALA A 395 36.91 24.51 -13.17
C ALA A 395 37.54 25.92 -13.09
N GLY A 396 37.60 26.48 -11.88
CA GLY A 396 38.40 27.68 -11.58
C GLY A 396 37.90 29.00 -12.19
N PRO A 397 38.73 30.06 -12.20
CA PRO A 397 38.37 31.37 -12.75
C PRO A 397 38.08 31.36 -14.26
N GLY A 398 38.46 30.30 -14.97
CA GLY A 398 38.20 30.07 -16.40
C GLY A 398 36.94 29.25 -16.68
N ALA A 399 36.09 28.96 -15.68
CA ALA A 399 34.90 28.11 -15.85
C ALA A 399 33.96 28.54 -17.01
N ALA A 400 33.90 29.85 -17.31
CA ALA A 400 33.08 30.41 -18.38
C ALA A 400 33.70 30.31 -19.79
N GLU A 401 34.99 29.95 -19.91
CA GLU A 401 35.68 29.78 -21.20
C GLU A 401 35.04 28.65 -22.03
N PRO A 402 35.14 28.67 -23.37
CA PRO A 402 34.68 27.57 -24.21
C PRO A 402 35.48 26.29 -23.93
N ILE A 403 34.84 25.13 -24.08
CA ILE A 403 35.53 23.83 -24.08
C ILE A 403 35.50 23.29 -25.51
N THR A 404 36.66 22.88 -26.04
CA THR A 404 36.79 22.27 -27.37
C THR A 404 37.23 20.80 -27.28
N TYR A 405 36.67 19.98 -28.18
CA TYR A 405 37.01 18.57 -28.43
C TYR A 405 38.18 18.45 -29.44
N ASN A 406 38.72 17.22 -29.57
CA ASN A 406 39.80 16.77 -30.48
C ASN A 406 40.00 17.58 -31.78
N ASP A 407 38.91 17.83 -32.52
CA ASP A 407 38.88 18.43 -33.86
C ASP A 407 38.72 19.96 -33.88
N GLY A 408 38.54 20.58 -32.70
CA GLY A 408 38.17 21.99 -32.52
C GLY A 408 36.67 22.22 -32.30
N SER A 409 35.82 21.19 -32.31
CA SER A 409 34.38 21.32 -32.06
C SER A 409 34.11 21.83 -30.63
N VAL A 410 33.35 22.91 -30.52
CA VAL A 410 33.00 23.53 -29.23
C VAL A 410 31.83 22.77 -28.58
N LEU A 411 31.97 22.36 -27.32
CA LEU A 411 30.89 21.79 -26.52
C LEU A 411 29.84 22.89 -26.24
N GLN A 412 28.58 22.62 -26.57
CA GLN A 412 27.48 23.57 -26.43
C GLN A 412 27.00 23.64 -24.97
N PRO A 413 26.49 24.78 -24.46
CA PRO A 413 25.89 24.86 -23.13
C PRO A 413 24.80 23.80 -22.96
N PHE A 414 24.83 23.06 -21.85
CA PHE A 414 23.94 21.91 -21.61
C PHE A 414 23.75 21.70 -20.12
N GLY A 415 22.54 21.93 -19.62
CA GLY A 415 22.29 21.99 -18.17
C GLY A 415 22.73 23.30 -17.54
N ASP A 416 22.56 23.38 -16.23
CA ASP A 416 23.02 24.48 -15.38
C ASP A 416 24.52 24.35 -15.01
N ASP A 417 24.99 25.15 -14.05
CA ASP A 417 26.35 25.10 -13.46
C ASP A 417 27.53 25.19 -14.46
N GLY A 418 27.29 25.76 -15.64
CA GLY A 418 28.31 25.91 -16.69
C GLY A 418 28.70 24.59 -17.37
N VAL A 419 27.88 23.54 -17.24
CA VAL A 419 28.06 22.28 -17.96
C VAL A 419 27.85 22.52 -19.46
N ARG A 420 28.65 21.81 -20.27
CA ARG A 420 28.62 21.83 -21.74
C ARG A 420 28.63 20.41 -22.26
N ALA A 421 27.97 20.15 -23.37
CA ALA A 421 27.91 18.82 -23.98
C ALA A 421 28.21 18.80 -25.49
N LEU A 422 28.63 17.62 -25.96
CA LEU A 422 28.78 17.28 -27.37
C LEU A 422 28.45 15.80 -27.56
N ALA A 423 27.38 15.49 -28.29
CA ALA A 423 27.12 14.13 -28.76
C ALA A 423 28.07 13.82 -29.93
N LEU A 424 28.85 12.75 -29.81
CA LEU A 424 29.75 12.33 -30.87
C LEU A 424 29.03 11.56 -31.99
N ASN A 425 29.70 11.41 -33.12
CA ASN A 425 29.25 10.57 -34.25
C ASN A 425 30.14 9.33 -34.44
N GLU A 426 31.05 9.08 -33.48
CA GLU A 426 32.11 8.08 -33.51
C GLU A 426 32.31 7.50 -32.10
N GLU A 427 33.04 6.38 -32.01
CA GLU A 427 33.49 5.77 -30.76
C GLU A 427 34.98 6.12 -30.56
N PRO A 428 35.33 7.18 -29.82
CA PRO A 428 36.72 7.57 -29.61
C PRO A 428 37.40 6.65 -28.58
N GLY A 429 38.67 6.32 -28.82
CA GLY A 429 39.56 5.75 -27.79
C GLY A 429 40.13 6.81 -26.84
N ALA A 430 40.36 8.03 -27.35
CA ALA A 430 40.92 9.14 -26.57
C ALA A 430 40.18 10.46 -26.86
N VAL A 431 39.81 11.16 -25.78
CA VAL A 431 39.11 12.45 -25.82
C VAL A 431 40.02 13.51 -25.23
N ARG A 432 40.60 14.35 -26.10
CA ARG A 432 41.25 15.60 -25.71
C ARG A 432 40.17 16.68 -25.52
N LEU A 433 40.11 17.25 -24.32
CA LEU A 433 39.38 18.49 -24.06
C LEU A 433 40.36 19.62 -23.80
N GLN A 434 40.10 20.79 -24.35
CA GLN A 434 40.80 22.04 -24.04
C GLN A 434 39.83 23.06 -23.44
N LEU A 435 40.21 23.71 -22.34
CA LEU A 435 39.51 24.87 -21.80
C LEU A 435 40.17 26.16 -22.34
N GLY A 436 39.38 27.02 -22.98
CA GLY A 436 39.83 28.29 -23.55
C GLY A 436 40.45 28.17 -24.96
N ASP A 437 40.49 29.32 -25.64
CA ASP A 437 40.97 29.49 -27.01
C ASP A 437 42.49 29.63 -27.18
N ASP A 438 43.29 29.29 -26.15
CA ASP A 438 44.75 29.42 -26.17
C ASP A 438 45.37 28.59 -27.31
N ALA A 439 45.84 29.26 -28.37
CA ALA A 439 46.51 28.62 -29.48
C ALA A 439 47.94 28.18 -29.11
N GLU A 440 48.71 29.04 -28.45
CA GLU A 440 50.07 28.74 -27.99
C GLU A 440 50.40 29.44 -26.65
N PRO A 441 51.10 28.78 -25.71
CA PRO A 441 51.28 27.33 -25.57
C PRO A 441 50.90 26.78 -24.18
N LEU A 442 50.50 27.61 -23.20
CA LEU A 442 49.81 27.11 -22.00
C LEU A 442 48.36 26.81 -22.36
N GLN A 443 48.16 25.65 -23.00
CA GLN A 443 46.84 25.13 -23.31
C GLN A 443 46.34 24.33 -22.10
N LEU A 444 45.15 24.66 -21.58
CA LEU A 444 44.52 23.90 -20.48
C LEU A 444 43.87 22.64 -21.04
N VAL A 445 44.71 21.67 -21.41
CA VAL A 445 44.36 20.44 -22.13
C VAL A 445 44.40 19.24 -21.21
N ARG A 446 43.35 18.42 -21.24
CA ARG A 446 43.33 17.08 -20.61
C ARG A 446 42.93 16.04 -21.65
N THR A 447 43.53 14.85 -21.55
CA THR A 447 43.20 13.70 -22.39
C THR A 447 42.60 12.61 -21.52
N PHE A 448 41.40 12.16 -21.87
CA PHE A 448 40.69 11.10 -21.17
C PHE A 448 40.63 9.85 -22.06
N GLN A 449 40.96 8.68 -21.52
CA GLN A 449 40.80 7.41 -22.23
C GLN A 449 39.36 6.94 -22.11
N LEU A 450 38.76 6.54 -23.24
CA LEU A 450 37.37 6.16 -23.37
C LEU A 450 37.29 4.79 -24.05
N GLU A 451 36.46 3.89 -23.52
CA GLU A 451 36.33 2.52 -24.06
C GLU A 451 34.87 2.14 -24.28
N ALA A 452 34.57 1.75 -25.52
CA ALA A 452 33.27 1.23 -25.94
C ALA A 452 33.18 -0.27 -25.64
N ARG A 453 32.34 -0.67 -24.68
CA ARG A 453 32.18 -2.07 -24.26
C ARG A 453 30.86 -2.68 -24.67
N ALA A 454 30.92 -3.78 -25.42
CA ALA A 454 29.75 -4.47 -25.96
C ALA A 454 28.96 -5.30 -24.92
N ASP A 455 29.50 -5.48 -23.72
CA ASP A 455 28.83 -6.16 -22.59
C ASP A 455 28.08 -5.18 -21.66
N LEU A 456 28.22 -3.87 -21.83
CA LEU A 456 27.51 -2.89 -20.99
C LEU A 456 26.08 -2.64 -21.52
N PRO A 457 25.06 -2.55 -20.66
CA PRO A 457 23.69 -2.35 -21.09
C PRO A 457 23.44 -0.91 -21.57
N LEU A 458 22.65 -0.78 -22.64
CA LEU A 458 22.21 0.51 -23.20
C LEU A 458 21.06 1.12 -22.40
N VAL A 459 21.08 2.45 -22.23
CA VAL A 459 19.99 3.23 -21.63
C VAL A 459 18.91 3.52 -22.67
N ARG A 460 17.65 3.54 -22.22
CA ARG A 460 16.49 3.84 -23.04
C ARG A 460 15.54 4.80 -22.33
N ALA A 461 15.06 5.81 -23.04
CA ALA A 461 13.92 6.62 -22.64
C ALA A 461 12.64 5.75 -22.73
N ILE A 462 11.94 5.65 -21.60
CA ILE A 462 10.70 4.87 -21.43
C ILE A 462 9.49 5.80 -21.47
N SER A 463 9.61 6.96 -20.82
CA SER A 463 8.62 8.04 -20.82
C SER A 463 9.31 9.41 -20.77
N PRO A 464 8.85 10.42 -21.52
CA PRO A 464 7.81 10.33 -22.54
C PRO A 464 8.37 9.75 -23.86
N THR A 465 7.50 9.13 -24.64
CA THR A 465 7.75 8.68 -26.02
C THR A 465 6.48 8.80 -26.86
N VAL A 466 6.58 8.75 -28.18
CA VAL A 466 5.42 8.80 -29.10
C VAL A 466 4.35 7.73 -28.81
N ALA A 467 4.73 6.59 -28.23
CA ALA A 467 3.80 5.51 -27.86
C ALA A 467 3.32 5.57 -26.38
N ALA A 468 3.95 6.40 -25.56
CA ALA A 468 3.64 6.59 -24.15
C ALA A 468 3.99 8.05 -23.79
N PRO A 469 3.09 9.01 -24.05
CA PRO A 469 3.38 10.45 -23.88
C PRO A 469 3.60 10.86 -22.43
N GLY A 470 3.32 9.98 -21.45
CA GLY A 470 3.76 10.14 -20.07
C GLY A 470 3.08 11.25 -19.26
N LEU A 471 2.10 11.94 -19.83
CA LEU A 471 1.41 13.02 -19.14
C LEU A 471 0.50 12.46 -18.04
N LEU A 472 0.56 13.05 -16.86
CA LEU A 472 -0.25 12.70 -15.69
C LEU A 472 -1.53 13.55 -15.65
N GLU A 473 -2.53 13.11 -14.89
CA GLU A 473 -3.84 13.76 -14.77
C GLU A 473 -3.77 15.21 -14.23
N ASP A 474 -2.72 15.53 -13.46
CA ASP A 474 -2.43 16.88 -12.95
C ASP A 474 -1.63 17.77 -13.92
N GLY A 475 -1.35 17.28 -15.14
CA GLY A 475 -0.57 17.96 -16.17
C GLY A 475 0.94 17.82 -16.04
N ARG A 476 1.47 17.11 -15.03
CA ARG A 476 2.91 16.87 -14.92
C ARG A 476 3.37 15.78 -15.88
N GLN A 477 4.62 15.86 -16.29
CA GLN A 477 5.26 14.92 -17.21
C GLN A 477 6.00 13.84 -16.42
N GLN A 478 5.59 12.58 -16.58
CA GLN A 478 6.36 11.44 -16.10
C GLN A 478 7.62 11.25 -16.96
N LEU A 479 8.78 11.45 -16.34
CA LEU A 479 10.11 11.28 -16.93
C LEU A 479 10.67 9.94 -16.45
N GLN A 480 10.92 9.00 -17.36
CA GLN A 480 11.49 7.68 -17.04
C GLN A 480 12.50 7.22 -18.07
N ALA A 481 13.65 6.75 -17.59
CA ALA A 481 14.65 6.06 -18.38
C ALA A 481 15.30 4.92 -17.59
N GLY A 482 15.87 3.93 -18.29
CA GLY A 482 16.50 2.79 -17.63
C GLY A 482 17.37 1.94 -18.54
N PHE A 483 18.19 1.09 -17.92
CA PHE A 483 19.14 0.20 -18.60
C PHE A 483 18.45 -1.07 -19.11
N GLN A 484 18.55 -1.36 -20.42
CA GLN A 484 17.95 -2.55 -21.06
C GLN A 484 18.69 -3.85 -20.73
N GLY A 485 17.97 -4.97 -20.65
CA GLY A 485 18.52 -6.31 -20.37
C GLY A 485 18.49 -6.72 -18.89
N ASP A 486 18.84 -7.98 -18.61
CA ASP A 486 18.70 -8.62 -17.29
C ASP A 486 19.98 -8.62 -16.43
N ASP A 487 21.02 -7.86 -16.84
CA ASP A 487 22.32 -7.84 -16.17
C ASP A 487 22.24 -7.42 -14.68
N ALA A 488 23.18 -7.93 -13.88
CA ALA A 488 23.44 -7.39 -12.55
C ALA A 488 24.16 -6.03 -12.68
N ILE A 489 23.45 -4.95 -12.36
CA ILE A 489 24.02 -3.61 -12.18
C ILE A 489 23.61 -3.05 -10.82
N SER A 490 24.48 -2.25 -10.20
CA SER A 490 24.24 -1.56 -8.93
C SER A 490 24.44 -0.06 -9.07
N ASP A 491 24.14 0.68 -8.00
CA ASP A 491 24.49 2.09 -7.81
C ASP A 491 24.01 3.00 -8.96
N VAL A 492 22.82 2.68 -9.48
CA VAL A 492 22.19 3.39 -10.59
C VAL A 492 21.77 4.79 -10.14
N ALA A 493 22.32 5.80 -10.81
CA ALA A 493 21.93 7.20 -10.67
C ALA A 493 21.60 7.78 -12.05
N GLY A 494 20.84 8.88 -12.09
CA GLY A 494 20.45 9.49 -13.35
C GLY A 494 19.99 10.93 -13.22
N THR A 495 20.24 11.71 -14.26
CA THR A 495 19.82 13.11 -14.39
C THR A 495 19.03 13.26 -15.68
N VAL A 496 17.95 14.04 -15.64
CA VAL A 496 17.17 14.41 -16.82
C VAL A 496 17.30 15.91 -17.07
N PHE A 497 17.50 16.25 -18.35
CA PHE A 497 17.60 17.61 -18.87
C PHE A 497 16.49 17.78 -19.93
N VAL A 498 15.69 18.84 -19.80
CA VAL A 498 14.59 19.12 -20.74
C VAL A 498 14.85 20.44 -21.46
N SER A 499 15.01 20.37 -22.78
CA SER A 499 15.06 21.53 -23.66
C SER A 499 13.68 21.81 -24.27
N ASP A 500 13.24 23.06 -24.22
CA ASP A 500 12.18 23.55 -25.11
C ASP A 500 12.76 23.79 -26.50
N THR A 501 12.30 22.99 -27.46
CA THR A 501 12.74 22.94 -28.86
C THR A 501 11.74 23.56 -29.84
N THR A 502 10.74 24.29 -29.34
CA THR A 502 9.64 24.85 -30.15
C THR A 502 10.14 25.82 -31.24
N ASP A 503 11.07 26.72 -30.89
CA ASP A 503 11.67 27.69 -31.83
C ASP A 503 12.95 27.18 -32.51
N ASP A 504 13.73 26.32 -31.83
CA ASP A 504 14.98 25.73 -32.36
C ASP A 504 15.12 24.25 -31.95
N ALA A 505 14.92 23.35 -32.92
CA ALA A 505 15.06 21.91 -32.74
C ALA A 505 16.49 21.42 -32.41
N ARG A 506 17.51 22.27 -32.58
CA ARG A 506 18.91 21.98 -32.26
C ARG A 506 19.29 22.59 -30.92
N ASN A 507 19.11 23.90 -30.76
CA ASN A 507 19.61 24.66 -29.62
C ASN A 507 18.50 25.13 -28.65
N GLY A 508 17.44 24.32 -28.52
CA GLY A 508 16.34 24.57 -27.59
C GLY A 508 16.79 24.83 -26.15
N ALA A 509 16.20 25.86 -25.53
CA ALA A 509 16.60 26.36 -24.22
C ALA A 509 16.28 25.34 -23.11
N LEU A 510 17.17 25.19 -22.13
CA LEU A 510 16.90 24.38 -20.94
C LEU A 510 15.74 25.01 -20.15
N VAL A 511 14.70 24.22 -19.86
CA VAL A 511 13.54 24.63 -19.04
C VAL A 511 13.41 23.82 -17.75
N TYR A 512 14.06 22.65 -17.67
CA TYR A 512 14.03 21.79 -16.49
C TYR A 512 15.27 20.90 -16.40
N GLN A 513 15.79 20.72 -15.19
CA GLN A 513 16.86 19.79 -14.86
C GLN A 513 16.58 19.16 -13.50
N ALA A 514 16.68 17.83 -13.39
CA ALA A 514 16.48 17.13 -12.12
C ALA A 514 17.35 15.87 -11.99
N ILE A 515 17.81 15.61 -10.76
CA ILE A 515 18.33 14.29 -10.35
C ILE A 515 17.12 13.38 -10.16
N MET A 516 17.10 12.25 -10.87
CA MET A 516 15.99 11.31 -10.88
C MET A 516 16.03 10.36 -9.68
N GLN A 517 14.86 9.89 -9.25
CA GLN A 517 14.74 8.83 -8.24
C GLN A 517 14.95 7.47 -8.91
N CYS A 518 16.10 6.84 -8.65
CA CYS A 518 16.48 5.57 -9.27
C CYS A 518 16.24 4.38 -8.34
N ALA A 519 15.65 3.32 -8.89
CA ALA A 519 15.38 2.06 -8.20
C ALA A 519 15.62 0.86 -9.15
N ASN A 520 16.47 -0.07 -8.73
CA ASN A 520 16.98 -1.15 -9.58
C ASN A 520 17.61 -0.60 -10.86
N ARG A 521 16.99 -0.81 -12.04
CA ARG A 521 17.48 -0.40 -13.36
C ARG A 521 16.73 0.81 -13.95
N LEU A 522 15.78 1.38 -13.20
CA LEU A 522 14.84 2.42 -13.65
C LEU A 522 15.02 3.69 -12.84
N CYS A 523 15.18 4.82 -13.52
CA CYS A 523 15.15 6.16 -12.94
C CYS A 523 13.85 6.87 -13.33
N ARG A 524 13.20 7.53 -12.36
CA ARG A 524 11.95 8.27 -12.53
C ARG A 524 12.04 9.67 -11.94
N ASP A 525 11.45 10.63 -12.63
CA ASP A 525 11.01 11.91 -12.06
C ASP A 525 9.57 12.20 -12.54
N ASP A 526 8.82 13.00 -11.77
CA ASP A 526 7.50 13.52 -12.15
C ASP A 526 7.41 15.04 -11.83
N GLY A 527 8.54 15.75 -11.70
CA GLY A 527 8.60 17.13 -11.22
C GLY A 527 8.48 18.20 -12.30
N PHE A 528 8.55 17.83 -13.58
CA PHE A 528 8.38 18.73 -14.70
C PHE A 528 6.90 18.93 -15.07
N THR A 529 6.47 20.18 -15.26
CA THR A 529 5.19 20.54 -15.87
C THR A 529 5.44 21.19 -17.23
N PRO A 530 5.16 20.52 -18.36
CA PRO A 530 5.28 21.10 -19.69
C PRO A 530 4.16 22.10 -19.99
N GLU A 531 4.42 23.03 -20.90
CA GLU A 531 3.41 23.89 -21.52
C GLU A 531 2.89 23.25 -22.82
N ASP A 532 1.61 23.42 -23.12
CA ASP A 532 1.01 22.89 -24.34
C ASP A 532 1.36 23.70 -25.60
N GLY A 533 1.17 23.08 -26.76
CA GLY A 533 1.61 23.61 -28.05
C GLY A 533 3.13 23.59 -28.27
N ARG A 534 3.93 23.37 -27.21
CA ARG A 534 5.39 23.31 -27.25
C ARG A 534 5.92 21.93 -27.64
N ALA A 535 7.16 21.91 -28.10
CA ALA A 535 7.92 20.71 -28.41
C ALA A 535 9.13 20.59 -27.47
N TYR A 536 9.20 19.50 -26.71
CA TYR A 536 10.25 19.25 -25.72
C TYR A 536 11.17 18.08 -26.12
N ARG A 537 12.46 18.26 -25.85
CA ARG A 537 13.51 17.25 -25.99
C ARG A 537 14.06 16.89 -24.62
N TYR A 538 13.91 15.63 -24.26
CA TYR A 538 14.30 15.06 -22.97
C TYR A 538 15.61 14.29 -23.17
N THR A 539 16.69 14.75 -22.55
CA THR A 539 17.97 14.04 -22.52
C THR A 539 18.16 13.45 -21.13
N PHE A 540 18.17 12.12 -21.07
CA PHE A 540 18.46 11.35 -19.86
C PHE A 540 19.93 10.97 -19.87
N VAL A 541 20.61 11.04 -18.74
CA VAL A 541 21.99 10.59 -18.57
C VAL A 541 22.03 9.74 -17.31
N LEU A 542 22.28 8.44 -17.48
CA LEU A 542 22.24 7.45 -16.40
C LEU A 542 23.60 6.78 -16.25
N GLU A 543 24.08 6.70 -15.03
CA GLU A 543 25.27 5.95 -14.65
C GLU A 543 24.92 4.73 -13.80
N ALA A 544 25.82 3.75 -13.80
CA ALA A 544 25.68 2.52 -13.02
C ALA A 544 27.05 1.86 -12.80
N VAL A 545 27.07 0.84 -11.94
CA VAL A 545 28.22 -0.06 -11.77
C VAL A 545 27.87 -1.46 -12.27
N LYS A 546 28.71 -2.05 -13.13
CA LYS A 546 28.64 -3.46 -13.53
C LYS A 546 29.97 -4.14 -13.20
N GLU A 547 29.94 -5.23 -12.44
CA GLU A 547 31.13 -6.01 -12.04
C GLU A 547 32.27 -5.17 -11.40
N GLY A 548 31.92 -4.05 -10.76
CA GLY A 548 32.86 -3.10 -10.13
C GLY A 548 33.30 -1.94 -11.04
N LEU A 549 32.97 -1.98 -12.34
CA LEU A 549 33.26 -0.92 -13.30
C LEU A 549 32.10 0.11 -13.30
N ARG A 550 32.39 1.38 -12.98
CA ARG A 550 31.44 2.49 -13.21
C ARG A 550 31.43 2.86 -14.69
N PHE A 551 30.24 3.07 -15.23
CA PHE A 551 30.00 3.44 -16.63
C PHE A 551 28.75 4.32 -16.74
N SER A 552 28.50 4.91 -17.90
CA SER A 552 27.21 5.54 -18.19
C SER A 552 26.76 5.35 -19.62
N ASP A 553 25.46 5.59 -19.84
CA ASP A 553 24.88 5.86 -21.14
C ASP A 553 23.77 6.92 -21.01
N TRP A 554 23.41 7.52 -22.12
CA TRP A 554 22.37 8.54 -22.22
C TRP A 554 21.12 7.99 -22.90
N ALA A 555 20.05 8.77 -23.00
CA ALA A 555 18.99 8.54 -23.98
C ALA A 555 18.33 9.86 -24.33
N GLN A 556 17.76 9.95 -25.53
CA GLN A 556 16.96 11.09 -25.94
C GLN A 556 15.56 10.60 -26.32
N SER A 557 14.55 11.36 -25.89
CA SER A 557 13.22 11.31 -26.49
C SER A 557 12.70 12.72 -26.75
N GLU A 558 11.72 12.84 -27.62
CA GLU A 558 11.09 14.09 -28.01
C GLU A 558 9.57 13.92 -27.91
N THR A 559 8.87 14.97 -27.50
CA THR A 559 7.41 15.00 -27.40
C THR A 559 6.93 16.39 -27.77
N GLN A 560 5.99 16.44 -28.71
CA GLN A 560 5.25 17.66 -29.03
C GLN A 560 3.87 17.54 -28.39
N LEU A 561 3.51 18.49 -27.53
CA LEU A 561 2.17 18.56 -26.97
C LEU A 561 1.26 19.30 -27.94
N ALA A 562 0.08 18.73 -28.19
CA ALA A 562 -0.98 19.47 -28.86
C ALA A 562 -1.46 20.63 -27.97
N PRO A 563 -1.95 21.75 -28.55
CA PRO A 563 -2.71 22.73 -27.80
C PRO A 563 -3.87 22.06 -27.05
N ALA A 564 -4.10 22.46 -25.79
CA ALA A 564 -5.07 21.82 -24.91
C ALA A 564 -5.97 22.82 -24.15
N VAL A 565 -7.14 22.36 -23.71
CA VAL A 565 -8.02 23.01 -22.72
C VAL A 565 -8.08 22.17 -21.46
N TYR A 566 -7.93 22.83 -20.31
CA TYR A 566 -7.99 22.22 -18.99
C TYR A 566 -9.34 22.46 -18.32
N LEU A 567 -9.95 21.41 -17.78
CA LEU A 567 -11.08 21.49 -16.83
C LEU A 567 -10.64 20.86 -15.51
N ARG A 568 -9.88 21.60 -14.71
CA ARG A 568 -9.40 21.11 -13.40
C ARG A 568 -10.54 21.14 -12.39
N GLY A 569 -10.61 20.12 -11.54
CA GLY A 569 -11.68 19.95 -10.53
C GLY A 569 -12.73 18.88 -10.90
N LEU A 570 -12.81 18.47 -12.17
CA LEU A 570 -13.58 17.30 -12.57
C LEU A 570 -12.80 15.99 -12.26
N PRO A 571 -13.43 14.97 -11.65
CA PRO A 571 -12.90 13.62 -11.61
C PRO A 571 -12.96 12.93 -12.98
N GLY A 572 -12.15 11.89 -13.18
CA GLY A 572 -12.16 11.06 -14.41
C GLY A 572 -13.42 10.21 -14.60
N GLU A 573 -14.28 10.07 -13.58
CA GLU A 573 -15.62 9.47 -13.66
C GLU A 573 -16.59 10.31 -12.81
N LEU A 574 -17.77 10.61 -13.36
CA LEU A 574 -18.75 11.52 -12.76
C LEU A 574 -19.92 10.74 -12.15
N ASP A 575 -19.84 10.47 -10.84
CA ASP A 575 -20.95 10.03 -10.00
C ASP A 575 -21.91 11.22 -9.75
N LEU A 576 -23.02 11.28 -10.50
CA LEU A 576 -23.99 12.38 -10.42
C LEU A 576 -24.69 12.45 -9.06
N ALA A 577 -24.77 11.33 -8.31
CA ALA A 577 -25.36 11.33 -6.96
C ALA A 577 -24.49 12.10 -5.94
N ARG A 578 -23.27 12.49 -6.32
CA ARG A 578 -22.36 13.35 -5.55
C ARG A 578 -22.19 14.75 -6.12
N MET A 579 -22.99 15.15 -7.11
CA MET A 579 -22.95 16.51 -7.64
C MET A 579 -23.28 17.52 -6.53
N PRO A 580 -22.45 18.55 -6.29
CA PRO A 580 -22.80 19.64 -5.37
C PRO A 580 -24.03 20.41 -5.89
N ALA A 581 -24.78 21.06 -4.99
CA ALA A 581 -26.00 21.80 -5.35
C ALA A 581 -25.74 22.93 -6.39
N ASP A 582 -24.53 23.48 -6.40
CA ASP A 582 -24.10 24.54 -7.33
C ASP A 582 -23.33 24.00 -8.56
N GLY A 583 -23.29 22.67 -8.75
CA GLY A 583 -22.47 21.97 -9.75
C GLY A 583 -21.06 21.62 -9.26
N TRP A 584 -20.29 20.88 -10.06
CA TRP A 584 -18.86 20.68 -9.79
C TRP A 584 -18.09 21.98 -10.04
N PRO A 585 -17.27 22.47 -9.10
CA PRO A 585 -16.41 23.62 -9.34
C PRO A 585 -15.30 23.23 -10.33
N ILE A 586 -15.10 24.08 -11.35
CA ILE A 586 -14.08 23.89 -12.40
C ILE A 586 -13.19 25.13 -12.48
N GLU A 587 -11.89 24.91 -12.57
CA GLU A 587 -10.93 25.89 -13.11
C GLU A 587 -10.69 25.57 -14.59
N LEU A 588 -11.21 26.44 -15.47
CA LEU A 588 -11.06 26.38 -16.93
C LEU A 588 -9.84 27.19 -17.37
N ALA A 589 -8.94 26.62 -18.17
CA ALA A 589 -7.76 27.33 -18.68
C ALA A 589 -7.35 26.88 -20.09
N SER A 590 -6.76 27.80 -20.87
CA SER A 590 -6.14 27.50 -22.17
C SER A 590 -4.66 27.16 -22.03
N GLY A 591 -4.21 26.13 -22.75
CA GLY A 591 -2.81 25.88 -23.11
C GLY A 591 -2.51 26.16 -24.58
N ALA A 592 -3.42 26.82 -25.33
CA ALA A 592 -3.23 27.13 -26.74
C ALA A 592 -2.72 28.56 -26.98
N THR A 593 -1.86 28.70 -28.00
CA THR A 593 -1.42 29.99 -28.55
C THR A 593 -2.42 30.60 -29.55
N GLU A 594 -3.46 29.87 -29.92
CA GLU A 594 -4.56 30.34 -30.79
C GLU A 594 -5.83 30.56 -29.95
N GLU A 595 -6.61 31.60 -30.29
CA GLU A 595 -7.85 31.97 -29.60
C GLU A 595 -8.91 30.85 -29.76
N ILE A 596 -9.17 30.09 -28.69
CA ILE A 596 -10.04 28.90 -28.74
C ILE A 596 -11.51 29.27 -28.89
N GLY A 597 -11.94 30.44 -28.41
CA GLY A 597 -13.35 30.83 -28.36
C GLY A 597 -14.06 30.29 -27.13
N SER A 598 -14.82 29.21 -27.27
CA SER A 598 -15.70 28.68 -26.22
C SER A 598 -15.62 27.16 -26.07
N ILE A 599 -16.06 26.63 -24.93
CA ILE A 599 -16.20 25.20 -24.65
C ILE A 599 -17.62 24.89 -24.16
N GLN A 600 -18.20 23.81 -24.68
CA GLN A 600 -19.54 23.34 -24.34
C GLN A 600 -19.50 21.90 -23.86
N ALA A 601 -20.40 21.55 -22.93
CA ALA A 601 -20.63 20.16 -22.52
C ALA A 601 -22.04 19.70 -22.90
N THR A 602 -22.15 18.43 -23.26
CA THR A 602 -23.41 17.73 -23.53
C THR A 602 -23.40 16.39 -22.79
N VAL A 603 -24.52 15.97 -22.19
CA VAL A 603 -24.61 14.67 -21.53
C VAL A 603 -25.56 13.76 -22.30
N THR A 604 -25.22 12.48 -22.36
CA THR A 604 -26.10 11.41 -22.79
C THR A 604 -26.20 10.40 -21.65
N LEU A 605 -27.41 10.07 -21.21
CA LEU A 605 -27.70 9.06 -20.19
C LEU A 605 -28.65 8.01 -20.77
N ALA A 606 -28.45 6.75 -20.39
CA ALA A 606 -29.35 5.63 -20.66
C ALA A 606 -29.58 4.83 -19.36
N ARG A 607 -30.78 4.25 -19.18
CA ARG A 607 -31.10 3.39 -18.04
C ARG A 607 -30.46 2.01 -18.26
N ALA A 608 -29.80 1.47 -17.25
CA ALA A 608 -29.11 0.18 -17.33
C ALA A 608 -30.07 -1.03 -17.32
N ASP A 609 -31.33 -0.81 -16.88
CA ASP A 609 -32.35 -1.84 -16.71
C ASP A 609 -33.19 -2.12 -17.99
N ASP A 610 -32.93 -1.47 -19.13
CA ASP A 610 -33.68 -1.70 -20.38
C ASP A 610 -33.14 -2.96 -21.13
N ASP A 611 -33.99 -3.98 -21.27
CA ASP A 611 -33.67 -5.35 -21.75
C ASP A 611 -33.03 -5.50 -23.16
N ASP A 612 -32.86 -4.41 -23.93
CA ASP A 612 -32.21 -4.44 -25.26
C ASP A 612 -30.98 -3.50 -25.32
N PRO A 613 -29.75 -4.02 -25.17
CA PRO A 613 -28.53 -3.22 -25.22
C PRO A 613 -28.20 -2.67 -26.62
N ALA A 614 -28.99 -2.97 -27.65
CA ALA A 614 -28.91 -2.32 -28.96
C ALA A 614 -29.86 -1.11 -29.11
N VAL A 615 -30.74 -0.85 -28.11
CA VAL A 615 -31.73 0.25 -28.13
C VAL A 615 -31.67 1.03 -26.81
N THR A 616 -30.48 1.55 -26.48
CA THR A 616 -30.30 2.54 -25.40
C THR A 616 -30.98 3.85 -25.78
N THR A 617 -32.25 4.00 -25.43
CA THR A 617 -33.01 5.24 -25.64
C THR A 617 -32.42 6.34 -24.73
N PRO A 618 -31.95 7.49 -25.27
CA PRO A 618 -31.47 8.58 -24.43
C PRO A 618 -32.61 9.11 -23.55
N VAL A 619 -32.32 9.39 -22.28
CA VAL A 619 -33.33 9.92 -21.36
C VAL A 619 -33.60 11.40 -21.68
N GLU A 620 -34.80 11.69 -22.19
CA GLU A 620 -35.24 13.07 -22.43
C GLU A 620 -35.43 13.85 -21.12
N GLY A 621 -35.14 15.15 -21.13
CA GLY A 621 -35.32 16.06 -19.99
C GLY A 621 -34.03 16.42 -19.24
N VAL A 622 -32.98 15.59 -19.32
CA VAL A 622 -31.67 15.90 -18.71
C VAL A 622 -30.90 16.90 -19.57
N SER A 623 -30.29 17.91 -18.95
CA SER A 623 -29.54 18.96 -19.65
C SER A 623 -28.31 19.43 -18.87
N VAL A 624 -27.24 19.81 -19.57
CA VAL A 624 -26.03 20.36 -18.95
C VAL A 624 -26.04 21.88 -19.08
N GLN A 625 -25.79 22.58 -17.97
CA GLN A 625 -25.44 23.99 -17.97
C GLN A 625 -23.91 24.11 -17.95
N PHE A 626 -23.30 24.13 -19.14
CA PHE A 626 -21.88 24.46 -19.34
C PHE A 626 -21.63 24.91 -20.79
N ASN A 627 -21.48 26.22 -20.97
CA ASN A 627 -21.06 26.88 -22.21
C ASN A 627 -20.30 28.15 -21.81
N GLU A 628 -18.98 28.09 -21.87
CA GLU A 628 -18.08 29.11 -21.30
C GLU A 628 -17.04 29.56 -22.32
N ASP A 629 -16.68 30.83 -22.29
CA ASP A 629 -15.58 31.38 -23.10
C ASP A 629 -14.24 30.93 -22.50
N VAL A 630 -13.36 30.34 -23.33
CA VAL A 630 -12.07 29.80 -22.89
C VAL A 630 -11.06 30.95 -22.80
N PRO A 631 -10.49 31.25 -21.61
CA PRO A 631 -9.64 32.42 -21.44
C PRO A 631 -8.30 32.27 -22.19
N GLU A 632 -7.93 33.28 -22.99
CA GLU A 632 -6.62 33.33 -23.69
C GLU A 632 -5.43 33.23 -22.73
N THR A 633 -5.56 33.78 -21.51
CA THR A 633 -4.51 33.78 -20.48
C THR A 633 -5.12 33.66 -19.08
N GLY A 634 -4.41 32.97 -18.19
CA GLY A 634 -4.87 32.69 -16.82
C GLY A 634 -5.94 31.59 -16.78
N SER A 635 -6.82 31.66 -15.79
CA SER A 635 -7.89 30.68 -15.58
C SER A 635 -9.20 31.34 -15.14
N LEU A 636 -10.31 30.68 -15.48
CA LEU A 636 -11.68 31.07 -15.17
C LEU A 636 -12.27 30.04 -14.20
N ALA A 637 -12.70 30.50 -13.02
CA ALA A 637 -13.47 29.68 -12.09
C ALA A 637 -14.96 29.70 -12.47
N THR A 638 -15.52 28.52 -12.74
CA THR A 638 -16.92 28.29 -13.14
C THR A 638 -17.45 27.01 -12.48
N SER A 639 -18.68 26.57 -12.76
CA SER A 639 -19.18 25.25 -12.37
C SER A 639 -19.93 24.55 -13.49
N LEU A 640 -19.76 23.22 -13.59
CA LEU A 640 -20.55 22.37 -14.46
C LEU A 640 -21.70 21.76 -13.67
N ARG A 641 -22.93 21.98 -14.13
CA ARG A 641 -24.16 21.50 -13.49
C ARG A 641 -25.00 20.71 -14.49
N ILE A 642 -25.65 19.65 -14.01
CA ILE A 642 -26.59 18.85 -14.80
C ILE A 642 -27.95 18.91 -14.13
N ASP A 643 -28.95 19.39 -14.87
CA ASP A 643 -30.33 19.56 -14.42
C ASP A 643 -31.25 18.49 -15.04
N GLY A 644 -32.43 18.29 -14.43
CA GLY A 644 -33.40 17.26 -14.82
C GLY A 644 -33.16 15.88 -14.17
N LEU A 645 -32.22 15.79 -13.21
CA LEU A 645 -31.92 14.54 -12.51
C LEU A 645 -33.02 14.13 -11.51
N ASP A 646 -33.72 15.09 -10.91
CA ASP A 646 -34.80 14.86 -9.94
C ASP A 646 -36.07 14.27 -10.59
N ASP A 647 -36.26 14.47 -11.91
CA ASP A 647 -37.38 13.94 -12.70
C ASP A 647 -37.13 12.50 -13.22
N LEU A 648 -35.97 11.91 -12.92
CA LEU A 648 -35.60 10.56 -13.34
C LEU A 648 -36.37 9.49 -12.57
N ARG A 649 -36.62 8.35 -13.23
CA ARG A 649 -37.21 7.17 -12.57
C ARG A 649 -36.14 6.48 -11.71
N PRO A 650 -36.54 5.76 -10.64
CA PRO A 650 -35.61 4.94 -9.89
C PRO A 650 -34.85 3.89 -10.74
N GLY A 651 -33.62 3.56 -10.35
CA GLY A 651 -32.73 2.62 -11.03
C GLY A 651 -31.40 3.24 -11.45
N ALA A 652 -30.53 2.40 -12.01
CA ALA A 652 -29.19 2.78 -12.43
C ALA A 652 -29.18 3.38 -13.85
N TYR A 653 -28.36 4.41 -14.04
CA TYR A 653 -28.10 5.08 -15.29
C TYR A 653 -26.60 5.14 -15.56
N THR A 654 -26.24 4.93 -16.82
CA THR A 654 -24.86 5.05 -17.32
C THR A 654 -24.84 5.93 -18.55
N GLY A 655 -23.75 6.66 -18.77
CA GLY A 655 -23.69 7.62 -19.86
C GLY A 655 -22.33 8.24 -20.10
N THR A 656 -22.32 9.33 -20.87
CA THR A 656 -21.11 10.06 -21.22
C THR A 656 -21.38 11.55 -21.32
N LEU A 657 -20.54 12.34 -20.63
CA LEU A 657 -20.45 13.79 -20.78
C LEU A 657 -19.41 14.07 -21.87
N THR A 658 -19.86 14.59 -23.02
CA THR A 658 -19.00 14.96 -24.15
C THR A 658 -18.73 16.47 -24.13
N LEU A 659 -17.46 16.83 -24.17
CA LEU A 659 -16.96 18.21 -24.20
C LEU A 659 -16.49 18.56 -25.61
N GLN A 660 -16.77 19.78 -26.07
CA GLN A 660 -16.39 20.25 -27.40
C GLN A 660 -16.01 21.74 -27.40
N THR A 661 -14.90 22.07 -28.05
CA THR A 661 -14.39 23.43 -28.24
C THR A 661 -14.82 24.05 -29.58
N PHE A 662 -15.11 25.34 -29.59
CA PHE A 662 -15.60 26.09 -30.75
C PHE A 662 -14.91 27.45 -30.86
N THR A 663 -14.32 27.73 -32.02
CA THR A 663 -13.63 28.99 -32.35
C THR A 663 -14.48 30.23 -32.03
N PRO A 664 -13.88 31.43 -31.94
CA PRO A 664 -14.61 32.70 -31.83
C PRO A 664 -15.63 32.97 -32.96
N SER A 665 -15.51 32.23 -34.08
CA SER A 665 -16.44 32.22 -35.21
C SER A 665 -17.53 31.13 -35.13
N GLY A 666 -17.62 30.38 -34.03
CA GLY A 666 -18.62 29.33 -33.78
C GLY A 666 -18.38 28.02 -34.54
N LEU A 667 -17.15 27.76 -35.01
CA LEU A 667 -16.81 26.52 -35.73
C LEU A 667 -16.13 25.53 -34.78
N PRO A 668 -16.44 24.22 -34.83
CA PRO A 668 -15.73 23.21 -34.05
C PRO A 668 -14.22 23.28 -34.23
N MET A 669 -13.48 23.45 -33.13
CA MET A 669 -12.02 23.48 -33.09
C MET A 669 -11.50 22.15 -32.54
N ASN A 670 -10.49 21.57 -33.18
CA ASN A 670 -9.90 20.29 -32.78
C ASN A 670 -8.71 20.52 -31.83
N VAL A 671 -9.03 20.81 -30.57
CA VAL A 671 -8.09 21.02 -29.45
C VAL A 671 -8.17 19.79 -28.52
N GLU A 672 -7.07 19.43 -27.85
CA GLU A 672 -7.14 18.39 -26.82
C GLU A 672 -7.90 18.90 -25.58
N ILE A 673 -8.74 18.08 -24.96
CA ILE A 673 -9.51 18.46 -23.77
C ILE A 673 -9.10 17.53 -22.63
N ARG A 674 -8.65 18.10 -21.51
CA ARG A 674 -8.15 17.36 -20.33
C ARG A 674 -9.06 17.60 -19.11
N PRO A 675 -9.46 16.56 -18.36
CA PRO A 675 -8.96 15.18 -18.39
C PRO A 675 -9.43 14.33 -19.58
N GLY A 676 -10.47 14.73 -20.31
CA GLY A 676 -10.88 14.05 -21.55
C GLY A 676 -12.02 14.79 -22.28
N ALA A 677 -12.09 14.63 -23.60
CA ALA A 677 -13.22 15.13 -24.40
C ALA A 677 -14.52 14.32 -24.21
N ALA A 678 -14.45 13.16 -23.57
CA ALA A 678 -15.60 12.35 -23.16
C ALA A 678 -15.31 11.73 -21.79
N LEU A 679 -16.16 12.02 -20.79
CA LEU A 679 -16.05 11.50 -19.43
C LEU A 679 -17.20 10.52 -19.14
N PRO A 680 -16.94 9.34 -18.56
CA PRO A 680 -17.98 8.41 -18.14
C PRO A 680 -18.82 8.99 -17.00
N VAL A 681 -20.13 8.72 -17.05
CA VAL A 681 -21.11 9.27 -16.11
C VAL A 681 -21.95 8.13 -15.53
N THR A 682 -22.15 8.15 -14.21
CA THR A 682 -22.95 7.17 -13.47
C THR A 682 -23.93 7.87 -12.53
N LEU A 683 -25.13 7.29 -12.37
CA LEU A 683 -26.14 7.73 -11.40
C LEU A 683 -26.97 6.53 -10.96
N ASP A 684 -27.17 6.36 -9.66
CA ASP A 684 -28.12 5.39 -9.11
C ASP A 684 -29.24 6.14 -8.38
N VAL A 685 -30.45 6.11 -8.95
CA VAL A 685 -31.63 6.76 -8.37
C VAL A 685 -32.33 5.76 -7.46
N ALA A 686 -32.15 5.92 -6.14
CA ALA A 686 -32.61 4.95 -5.16
C ALA A 686 -34.11 4.63 -5.27
N ARG A 687 -34.44 3.33 -5.32
CA ARG A 687 -35.82 2.82 -5.35
C ARG A 687 -36.50 3.03 -3.99
N PRO A 688 -37.72 3.62 -3.94
CA PRO A 688 -38.50 3.65 -2.71
C PRO A 688 -38.83 2.22 -2.29
N ALA A 689 -38.43 1.86 -1.06
CA ALA A 689 -38.46 0.49 -0.59
C ALA A 689 -39.29 0.34 0.70
N VAL A 690 -39.78 -0.86 0.98
CA VAL A 690 -40.38 -1.21 2.27
C VAL A 690 -39.85 -2.54 2.81
N ILE A 691 -39.49 -2.52 4.08
CA ILE A 691 -39.01 -3.67 4.85
C ILE A 691 -40.15 -4.14 5.76
N ILE A 692 -40.59 -5.39 5.55
CA ILE A 692 -41.61 -6.04 6.37
C ILE A 692 -40.91 -6.80 7.49
N ASN A 693 -41.10 -6.34 8.73
CA ASN A 693 -40.37 -6.83 9.90
C ASN A 693 -41.05 -8.05 10.56
N ALA A 694 -41.48 -9.01 9.74
CA ALA A 694 -42.15 -10.23 10.20
C ALA A 694 -41.89 -11.42 9.25
N GLU A 695 -41.30 -12.51 9.78
CA GLU A 695 -41.10 -13.76 9.04
C GLU A 695 -42.42 -14.52 8.82
N ALA A 696 -43.36 -14.38 9.75
CA ALA A 696 -44.69 -14.99 9.67
C ALA A 696 -45.75 -14.14 10.40
N LEU A 697 -46.96 -14.14 9.85
CA LEU A 697 -48.14 -13.46 10.36
C LEU A 697 -49.02 -14.44 11.17
N ASP A 698 -49.27 -14.14 12.44
CA ASP A 698 -50.13 -14.96 13.31
C ASP A 698 -51.46 -14.24 13.60
N PHE A 699 -52.55 -14.76 13.06
CA PHE A 699 -53.92 -14.29 13.35
C PHE A 699 -54.48 -14.88 14.65
N GLY A 700 -53.67 -15.64 15.40
CA GLY A 700 -54.02 -16.16 16.72
C GLY A 700 -54.98 -17.35 16.70
N GLU A 701 -55.57 -17.61 17.87
CA GLU A 701 -56.41 -18.78 18.14
C GLU A 701 -57.88 -18.39 18.33
N THR A 702 -58.77 -19.09 17.62
CA THR A 702 -60.24 -18.93 17.70
C THR A 702 -60.84 -20.25 18.17
N LEU A 703 -61.69 -20.21 19.21
CA LEU A 703 -62.46 -21.39 19.61
C LEU A 703 -63.53 -21.71 18.57
N PHE A 704 -63.58 -22.96 18.09
CA PHE A 704 -64.59 -23.43 17.14
C PHE A 704 -66.01 -23.24 17.72
N ASP A 705 -66.92 -22.79 16.87
CA ASP A 705 -68.33 -22.58 17.21
C ASP A 705 -69.16 -23.57 16.39
N THR A 706 -69.99 -24.37 17.07
CA THR A 706 -70.86 -25.39 16.44
C THR A 706 -72.03 -24.80 15.65
N SER A 707 -72.22 -23.48 15.70
CA SER A 707 -73.20 -22.77 14.88
C SER A 707 -72.87 -22.85 13.37
N PRO A 708 -73.85 -23.14 12.49
CA PRO A 708 -73.64 -23.10 11.04
C PRO A 708 -73.28 -21.70 10.50
N ASN A 709 -73.44 -20.67 11.34
CA ASN A 709 -73.04 -19.29 11.04
C ASN A 709 -71.60 -18.97 11.50
N PHE A 710 -70.83 -19.93 12.03
CA PHE A 710 -69.42 -19.71 12.33
C PHE A 710 -68.64 -19.28 11.09
N ARG A 711 -67.88 -18.19 11.20
CA ARG A 711 -66.97 -17.65 10.18
C ARG A 711 -65.73 -17.12 10.89
N LEU A 712 -64.56 -17.27 10.28
CA LEU A 712 -63.37 -16.58 10.76
C LEU A 712 -63.44 -15.10 10.39
N SER A 713 -63.00 -14.24 11.30
CA SER A 713 -62.79 -12.81 11.10
C SER A 713 -61.76 -12.34 12.12
N GLN A 714 -60.47 -12.44 11.77
CA GLN A 714 -59.35 -12.01 12.62
C GLN A 714 -58.53 -10.91 11.95
N GLU A 715 -57.94 -10.03 12.75
CA GLU A 715 -57.05 -8.95 12.31
C GLU A 715 -55.65 -9.23 12.87
N ALA A 716 -54.63 -9.12 12.03
CA ALA A 716 -53.22 -9.18 12.41
C ALA A 716 -52.49 -7.95 11.86
N LEU A 717 -51.61 -7.37 12.65
CA LEU A 717 -50.88 -6.15 12.30
C LEU A 717 -49.51 -6.53 11.73
N LEU A 718 -49.25 -6.18 10.47
CA LEU A 718 -47.97 -6.42 9.82
C LEU A 718 -47.07 -5.18 9.98
N PRO A 719 -45.95 -5.24 10.73
CA PRO A 719 -45.04 -4.11 10.90
C PRO A 719 -44.23 -3.85 9.62
N VAL A 720 -44.29 -2.63 9.12
CA VAL A 720 -43.64 -2.18 7.88
C VAL A 720 -42.78 -0.94 8.15
N ALA A 721 -41.64 -0.84 7.47
CA ALA A 721 -40.73 0.30 7.55
C ALA A 721 -40.39 0.78 6.14
N PHE A 722 -40.84 1.98 5.78
CA PHE A 722 -40.59 2.59 4.47
C PHE A 722 -39.25 3.32 4.44
N SER A 723 -38.56 3.21 3.30
CA SER A 723 -37.38 4.00 2.94
C SER A 723 -37.81 5.04 1.91
N GLY A 724 -38.16 6.24 2.38
CA GLY A 724 -38.82 7.29 1.61
C GLY A 724 -40.27 7.49 2.06
N ASP A 725 -41.09 8.10 1.19
CA ASP A 725 -42.51 8.32 1.48
C ASP A 725 -43.31 7.00 1.49
N PRO A 726 -44.30 6.82 2.39
CA PRO A 726 -45.13 5.61 2.43
C PRO A 726 -45.94 5.39 1.15
N PHE A 727 -45.88 4.19 0.60
CA PHE A 727 -46.63 3.78 -0.59
C PHE A 727 -47.62 2.64 -0.31
N ALA A 728 -48.62 2.49 -1.17
CA ALA A 728 -49.64 1.44 -1.03
C ALA A 728 -49.05 0.06 -1.34
N LEU A 729 -49.33 -0.92 -0.47
CA LEU A 729 -48.96 -2.32 -0.65
C LEU A 729 -50.13 -3.13 -1.19
N HIS A 730 -49.91 -3.80 -2.31
CA HIS A 730 -50.81 -4.84 -2.80
C HIS A 730 -50.49 -6.16 -2.10
N VAL A 731 -51.55 -6.87 -1.71
CA VAL A 731 -51.48 -8.13 -0.95
C VAL A 731 -52.33 -9.17 -1.68
N GLU A 732 -51.69 -10.22 -2.17
CA GLU A 732 -52.35 -11.34 -2.85
C GLU A 732 -52.08 -12.65 -2.10
N MET A 733 -53.01 -13.59 -2.12
CA MET A 733 -52.84 -14.88 -1.45
C MET A 733 -52.23 -15.92 -2.39
N ALA A 734 -50.94 -16.20 -2.20
CA ALA A 734 -50.17 -17.15 -3.01
C ALA A 734 -50.45 -18.61 -2.66
N ASP A 735 -50.79 -18.92 -1.40
CA ASP A 735 -51.00 -20.29 -0.91
C ASP A 735 -51.92 -20.30 0.32
N ASN A 736 -52.72 -21.36 0.50
CA ASN A 736 -53.71 -21.48 1.57
C ASN A 736 -54.17 -22.94 1.79
N SER A 737 -54.03 -23.45 3.02
CA SER A 737 -54.42 -24.81 3.41
C SER A 737 -55.90 -25.00 3.74
N CYS A 738 -56.71 -23.95 3.79
CA CYS A 738 -58.12 -24.00 4.21
C CYS A 738 -59.06 -23.32 3.19
N PRO A 739 -60.14 -23.99 2.75
CA PRO A 739 -61.02 -23.44 1.71
C PRO A 739 -61.72 -22.16 2.16
N ASP A 740 -62.07 -21.33 1.18
CA ASP A 740 -62.94 -20.15 1.33
C ASP A 740 -62.49 -19.09 2.35
N ILE A 741 -61.20 -19.05 2.67
CA ILE A 741 -60.55 -17.94 3.37
C ILE A 741 -60.05 -16.90 2.37
N ILE A 742 -60.15 -15.61 2.71
CA ILE A 742 -59.49 -14.48 2.05
C ILE A 742 -58.74 -13.64 3.09
N ILE A 743 -57.63 -13.01 2.67
CA ILE A 743 -56.90 -11.99 3.44
C ILE A 743 -56.98 -10.69 2.66
N THR A 744 -57.41 -9.60 3.30
CA THR A 744 -57.49 -8.26 2.70
C THR A 744 -56.71 -7.24 3.53
N PRO A 745 -55.91 -6.36 2.91
CA PRO A 745 -55.30 -5.24 3.59
C PRO A 745 -56.33 -4.14 3.90
N ASP A 746 -56.05 -3.37 4.95
CA ASP A 746 -56.72 -2.11 5.30
C ASP A 746 -55.75 -0.92 5.17
N GLU A 747 -56.21 0.30 5.41
CA GLU A 747 -55.36 1.50 5.38
C GLU A 747 -54.16 1.40 6.35
N LEU A 748 -53.00 1.92 5.93
CA LEU A 748 -51.78 1.96 6.75
C LEU A 748 -52.01 2.81 8.02
N ARG A 749 -51.74 2.24 9.20
CA ARG A 749 -51.92 2.92 10.49
C ARG A 749 -50.55 3.11 11.17
N ARG A 750 -50.34 4.22 11.89
CA ARG A 750 -49.16 4.41 12.75
C ARG A 750 -49.49 4.05 14.19
N GLN A 751 -48.86 3.00 14.72
CA GLN A 751 -49.11 2.46 16.06
C GLN A 751 -47.80 2.34 16.86
N ALA A 752 -47.78 2.85 18.09
CA ALA A 752 -46.60 2.86 18.98
C ALA A 752 -45.30 3.47 18.36
N GLY A 753 -45.43 4.30 17.32
CA GLY A 753 -44.30 4.91 16.61
C GLY A 753 -43.78 4.11 15.41
N GLN A 754 -44.38 2.94 15.11
CA GLN A 754 -44.12 2.15 13.91
C GLN A 754 -45.30 2.23 12.96
N ASP A 755 -45.05 2.06 11.66
CA ASP A 755 -46.12 1.92 10.66
C ASP A 755 -46.52 0.45 10.55
N VAL A 756 -47.83 0.20 10.55
CA VAL A 756 -48.40 -1.14 10.53
C VAL A 756 -49.50 -1.22 9.46
N LEU A 757 -49.43 -2.26 8.64
CA LEU A 757 -50.47 -2.61 7.68
C LEU A 757 -51.42 -3.61 8.38
N PRO A 758 -52.68 -3.24 8.68
CA PRO A 758 -53.65 -4.17 9.22
C PRO A 758 -54.07 -5.13 8.11
N LEU A 759 -53.93 -6.43 8.37
CA LEU A 759 -54.38 -7.49 7.48
C LEU A 759 -55.56 -8.19 8.15
N ARG A 760 -56.66 -8.37 7.41
CA ARG A 760 -57.87 -9.01 7.90
C ARG A 760 -58.10 -10.35 7.20
N LEU A 761 -58.02 -11.43 7.97
CA LEU A 761 -58.41 -12.78 7.54
C LEU A 761 -59.91 -12.95 7.75
N SER A 762 -60.63 -13.39 6.73
CA SER A 762 -62.05 -13.76 6.84
C SER A 762 -62.39 -15.01 6.06
N SER A 763 -63.41 -15.77 6.48
CA SER A 763 -63.92 -16.94 5.73
C SER A 763 -65.35 -16.73 5.26
N SER A 764 -65.70 -17.27 4.08
CA SER A 764 -67.09 -17.25 3.58
C SER A 764 -67.91 -18.48 3.99
N GLN A 765 -67.24 -19.56 4.42
CA GLN A 765 -67.82 -20.79 4.97
C GLN A 765 -67.35 -21.08 6.41
N PRO A 766 -68.00 -21.99 7.15
CA PRO A 766 -67.47 -22.51 8.40
C PRO A 766 -66.14 -23.24 8.17
N VAL A 767 -65.12 -22.91 8.97
CA VAL A 767 -63.79 -23.53 8.89
C VAL A 767 -63.71 -24.62 9.96
N PRO A 768 -63.30 -25.86 9.62
CA PRO A 768 -63.19 -26.95 10.59
C PRO A 768 -62.10 -26.68 11.63
N ALA A 769 -62.20 -27.36 12.78
CA ALA A 769 -61.16 -27.29 13.81
C ALA A 769 -59.82 -27.85 13.28
N GLY A 770 -58.72 -27.14 13.54
CA GLY A 770 -57.39 -27.40 13.00
C GLY A 770 -56.48 -26.17 13.04
N THR A 771 -55.41 -26.20 12.26
CA THR A 771 -54.56 -25.03 12.00
C THR A 771 -54.63 -24.72 10.51
N CYS A 772 -55.02 -23.49 10.16
CA CYS A 772 -54.97 -23.00 8.79
C CYS A 772 -53.68 -22.20 8.60
N SER A 773 -53.02 -22.37 7.46
CA SER A 773 -51.78 -21.66 7.13
C SER A 773 -51.61 -21.51 5.63
N GLY A 774 -50.79 -20.55 5.22
CA GLY A 774 -50.51 -20.30 3.82
C GLY A 774 -49.41 -19.26 3.63
N ARG A 775 -49.38 -18.64 2.45
CA ARG A 775 -48.48 -17.52 2.11
C ARG A 775 -49.27 -16.40 1.44
N ILE A 776 -48.88 -15.17 1.73
CA ILE A 776 -49.30 -13.99 0.97
C ILE A 776 -48.10 -13.38 0.27
N ALA A 777 -48.30 -12.96 -0.98
CA ALA A 777 -47.36 -12.16 -1.75
C ALA A 777 -47.63 -10.67 -1.50
N LEU A 778 -46.57 -9.88 -1.50
CA LEU A 778 -46.56 -8.45 -1.19
C LEU A 778 -45.81 -7.70 -2.30
N SER A 779 -46.46 -6.71 -2.92
CA SER A 779 -45.85 -5.90 -3.99
C SER A 779 -46.19 -4.41 -3.88
N GLY A 780 -45.33 -3.56 -4.43
CA GLY A 780 -45.61 -2.13 -4.58
C GLY A 780 -46.60 -1.84 -5.72
N PRO A 781 -46.95 -0.55 -5.95
CA PRO A 781 -47.90 -0.12 -6.98
C PRO A 781 -47.46 -0.44 -8.42
N ASN A 782 -46.15 -0.49 -8.67
CA ASN A 782 -45.54 -0.94 -9.93
C ASN A 782 -44.13 -1.54 -9.65
N GLY A 783 -43.37 -1.83 -10.71
CA GLY A 783 -42.02 -2.41 -10.62
C GLY A 783 -40.88 -1.45 -10.24
N ASP A 784 -41.15 -0.16 -10.00
CA ASP A 784 -40.13 0.81 -9.56
C ASP A 784 -40.02 0.88 -8.00
N TYR A 785 -40.75 0.03 -7.27
CA TYR A 785 -40.76 -0.07 -5.79
C TYR A 785 -40.29 -1.44 -5.30
N ASP A 786 -39.38 -1.46 -4.32
CA ASP A 786 -38.85 -2.71 -3.77
C ASP A 786 -39.60 -3.12 -2.47
N VAL A 787 -39.98 -4.39 -2.36
CA VAL A 787 -40.72 -4.95 -1.21
C VAL A 787 -39.97 -6.16 -0.66
N THR A 788 -39.52 -6.10 0.59
CA THR A 788 -38.68 -7.17 1.18
C THR A 788 -39.21 -7.65 2.54
N PRO A 789 -39.47 -8.96 2.72
CA PRO A 789 -39.61 -9.99 1.68
C PRO A 789 -40.88 -9.80 0.81
N THR A 790 -40.85 -10.34 -0.41
CA THR A 790 -41.99 -10.35 -1.34
C THR A 790 -43.07 -11.40 -1.01
N GLU A 791 -42.77 -12.36 -0.12
CA GLU A 791 -43.72 -13.31 0.44
C GLU A 791 -43.56 -13.40 1.96
N ILE A 792 -44.67 -13.54 2.69
CA ILE A 792 -44.65 -13.97 4.10
C ILE A 792 -45.60 -15.13 4.34
N SER A 793 -45.25 -16.00 5.28
CA SER A 793 -46.13 -17.09 5.72
C SER A 793 -47.20 -16.56 6.70
N TRP A 794 -48.38 -17.17 6.72
CA TRP A 794 -49.42 -16.84 7.71
C TRP A 794 -50.00 -18.09 8.39
N ARG A 795 -50.55 -17.92 9.59
CA ARG A 795 -51.28 -18.97 10.32
C ARG A 795 -52.45 -18.44 11.16
N THR A 796 -53.42 -19.32 11.41
CA THR A 796 -54.43 -19.19 12.48
C THR A 796 -54.81 -20.58 13.01
N ARG A 797 -55.21 -20.67 14.28
CA ARG A 797 -55.72 -21.92 14.87
C ARG A 797 -57.22 -21.83 15.15
N VAL A 798 -57.94 -22.87 14.77
CA VAL A 798 -59.35 -23.09 15.11
C VAL A 798 -59.41 -24.26 16.11
N SER A 799 -59.51 -23.96 17.40
CA SER A 799 -59.40 -24.98 18.45
C SER A 799 -60.68 -25.80 18.60
N ALA A 800 -60.52 -27.12 18.67
CA ALA A 800 -61.61 -28.09 18.69
C ALA A 800 -62.45 -28.03 19.97
N VAL A 801 -63.72 -28.45 19.87
CA VAL A 801 -64.63 -28.61 21.00
C VAL A 801 -64.66 -30.08 21.41
N GLU A 802 -64.44 -30.34 22.69
CA GLU A 802 -64.53 -31.67 23.31
C GLU A 802 -65.82 -31.81 24.10
N TRP A 803 -66.45 -32.98 24.06
CA TRP A 803 -67.64 -33.25 24.85
C TRP A 803 -67.78 -34.72 25.27
N ALA A 804 -68.35 -34.96 26.44
CA ALA A 804 -68.58 -36.31 26.97
C ALA A 804 -69.75 -36.35 27.97
N ALA A 805 -70.54 -37.42 27.92
CA ALA A 805 -71.46 -37.77 29.00
C ALA A 805 -70.67 -38.22 30.24
N VAL A 806 -71.09 -37.79 31.44
CA VAL A 806 -70.41 -38.09 32.71
C VAL A 806 -71.15 -39.16 33.52
N ASP A 807 -72.49 -39.21 33.42
CA ASP A 807 -73.30 -40.30 33.97
C ASP A 807 -73.52 -41.37 32.88
N PRO A 808 -72.89 -42.57 32.96
CA PRO A 808 -72.97 -43.57 31.90
C PRO A 808 -74.28 -44.35 31.87
N THR A 809 -75.14 -44.25 32.91
CA THR A 809 -76.41 -45.01 32.98
C THR A 809 -77.62 -44.10 33.18
N LEU A 810 -78.48 -44.00 32.18
CA LEU A 810 -79.75 -43.29 32.21
C LEU A 810 -80.89 -44.25 32.62
N ARG A 811 -81.64 -43.90 33.66
CA ARG A 811 -82.72 -44.74 34.24
C ARG A 811 -84.07 -44.08 34.05
N LEU A 812 -84.75 -44.39 32.96
CA LEU A 812 -86.15 -43.99 32.77
C LEU A 812 -87.05 -44.81 33.68
N GLY A 813 -88.23 -44.26 33.99
CA GLY A 813 -89.23 -44.90 34.84
C GLY A 813 -90.02 -46.00 34.12
N ASN A 814 -91.33 -45.78 33.98
CA ASN A 814 -92.20 -46.63 33.18
C ASN A 814 -92.41 -45.98 31.81
N LEU A 815 -92.27 -46.76 30.74
CA LEU A 815 -92.49 -46.33 29.37
C LEU A 815 -93.14 -47.49 28.61
N GLN A 816 -94.39 -47.31 28.15
CA GLN A 816 -95.20 -48.42 27.61
C GLN A 816 -96.25 -47.99 26.59
N ARG A 817 -97.03 -46.94 26.83
CA ARG A 817 -98.14 -46.54 25.95
C ARG A 817 -97.69 -45.50 24.92
N PRO A 818 -98.31 -45.44 23.73
CA PRO A 818 -98.11 -44.32 22.82
C PRO A 818 -98.44 -42.99 23.53
N GLY A 819 -97.54 -42.01 23.46
CA GLY A 819 -97.65 -40.74 24.18
C GLY A 819 -97.41 -40.82 25.69
N GLU A 820 -96.83 -41.93 26.19
CA GLU A 820 -96.27 -41.99 27.55
C GLU A 820 -94.86 -41.41 27.53
N GLU A 821 -94.57 -40.52 28.49
CA GLU A 821 -93.32 -39.77 28.58
C GLU A 821 -92.53 -40.18 29.84
N ALA A 822 -91.21 -40.19 29.73
CA ALA A 822 -90.30 -40.38 30.84
C ALA A 822 -89.13 -39.39 30.76
N ASP A 823 -88.96 -38.57 31.79
CA ASP A 823 -87.86 -37.62 31.91
C ASP A 823 -86.64 -38.25 32.61
N ALA A 824 -85.46 -37.82 32.18
CA ALA A 824 -84.20 -38.01 32.89
C ALA A 824 -83.32 -36.75 32.76
N ILE A 825 -82.32 -36.62 33.63
CA ILE A 825 -81.30 -35.57 33.53
C ILE A 825 -79.98 -36.25 33.23
N LEU A 826 -79.34 -35.87 32.13
CA LEU A 826 -77.98 -36.27 31.80
C LEU A 826 -77.01 -35.17 32.24
N ARG A 827 -75.92 -35.54 32.93
CA ARG A 827 -74.77 -34.65 33.12
C ARG A 827 -73.76 -34.87 32.00
N LEU A 828 -73.38 -33.79 31.31
CA LEU A 828 -72.32 -33.82 30.30
C LEU A 828 -71.29 -32.70 30.53
N ARG A 829 -70.06 -32.92 30.08
CA ARG A 829 -69.02 -31.91 29.96
C ARG A 829 -68.92 -31.47 28.49
N PHE A 830 -68.75 -30.18 28.25
CA PHE A 830 -68.64 -29.56 26.93
C PHE A 830 -67.69 -28.37 27.03
N THR A 831 -66.73 -28.21 26.11
CA THR A 831 -65.74 -27.12 26.15
C THR A 831 -66.02 -25.97 25.17
N GLY A 832 -67.08 -26.07 24.39
CA GLY A 832 -67.50 -25.05 23.43
C GLY A 832 -68.37 -23.94 24.04
N LYS A 833 -68.88 -23.05 23.19
CA LYS A 833 -69.80 -21.97 23.59
C LYS A 833 -71.24 -22.46 23.68
N THR A 834 -72.00 -21.90 24.62
CA THR A 834 -73.48 -22.01 24.66
C THR A 834 -74.12 -20.94 23.77
N PRO A 835 -75.27 -21.21 23.11
CA PRO A 835 -76.02 -22.46 23.18
C PRO A 835 -75.48 -23.57 22.27
N PHE A 836 -75.66 -24.82 22.71
CA PHE A 836 -75.45 -26.02 21.90
C PHE A 836 -76.66 -26.95 22.01
N ILE A 837 -76.89 -27.79 21.00
CA ILE A 837 -78.08 -28.67 20.94
C ILE A 837 -77.65 -30.12 21.10
N VAL A 838 -78.24 -30.85 22.06
CA VAL A 838 -78.07 -32.29 22.24
C VAL A 838 -79.24 -33.02 21.59
N GLU A 839 -78.96 -34.02 20.76
CA GLU A 839 -79.98 -34.84 20.09
C GLU A 839 -79.63 -36.33 20.08
N MET A 840 -80.64 -37.17 19.86
CA MET A 840 -80.50 -38.62 19.78
C MET A 840 -80.00 -39.01 18.38
N ALA A 841 -78.87 -39.73 18.34
CA ALA A 841 -78.27 -40.26 17.12
C ALA A 841 -78.75 -41.68 16.82
N ASP A 842 -78.83 -42.55 17.84
CA ASP A 842 -79.43 -43.89 17.73
C ASP A 842 -80.01 -44.36 19.08
N LEU A 843 -80.79 -45.45 19.05
CA LEU A 843 -81.30 -46.12 20.24
C LEU A 843 -81.44 -47.63 19.98
N GLN A 844 -80.88 -48.45 20.86
CA GLN A 844 -80.96 -49.91 20.79
C GLN A 844 -81.19 -50.47 22.20
N ALA A 845 -82.41 -50.95 22.51
CA ALA A 845 -82.73 -51.56 23.80
C ALA A 845 -83.43 -52.92 23.65
N ALA A 846 -83.09 -53.88 24.53
CA ALA A 846 -83.60 -55.24 24.50
C ALA A 846 -84.37 -55.61 25.77
N GLY A 847 -85.51 -56.29 25.61
CA GLY A 847 -86.39 -56.73 26.68
C GLY A 847 -85.97 -58.08 27.26
N SER A 848 -85.93 -58.16 28.58
CA SER A 848 -85.45 -59.30 29.40
C SER A 848 -86.33 -60.59 29.38
N GLY A 849 -87.12 -60.81 28.32
CA GLY A 849 -87.95 -62.01 28.12
C GLY A 849 -87.33 -63.04 27.18
N GLU A 850 -87.86 -64.27 27.17
CA GLU A 850 -87.32 -65.43 26.42
C GLU A 850 -87.28 -65.28 24.88
N GLN A 851 -87.88 -64.21 24.32
CA GLN A 851 -87.81 -63.87 22.90
C GLN A 851 -87.08 -62.54 22.59
N GLY A 852 -86.41 -61.92 23.57
CA GLY A 852 -85.44 -60.85 23.34
C GLY A 852 -85.96 -59.65 22.51
N ILE A 853 -87.15 -59.13 22.85
CA ILE A 853 -87.82 -58.08 22.06
C ILE A 853 -86.94 -56.82 22.00
N ALA A 854 -86.59 -56.38 20.80
CA ALA A 854 -85.86 -55.13 20.57
C ALA A 854 -86.80 -53.90 20.54
N VAL A 855 -86.25 -52.74 20.87
CA VAL A 855 -86.86 -51.41 20.85
C VAL A 855 -85.85 -50.44 20.25
N SER A 856 -86.31 -49.56 19.37
CA SER A 856 -85.48 -48.62 18.61
C SER A 856 -86.01 -47.18 18.66
N ASP A 857 -85.35 -46.28 17.94
CA ASP A 857 -85.77 -44.90 17.68
C ASP A 857 -87.13 -44.79 16.94
N GLU A 858 -87.59 -45.86 16.25
CA GLU A 858 -88.96 -45.93 15.74
C GLU A 858 -90.01 -45.99 16.87
N ASP A 859 -89.68 -46.60 18.01
CA ASP A 859 -90.61 -46.90 19.10
C ASP A 859 -90.55 -45.87 20.23
N VAL A 860 -89.39 -45.25 20.45
CA VAL A 860 -89.15 -44.19 21.45
C VAL A 860 -88.40 -43.04 20.80
N ALA A 861 -88.86 -41.81 21.01
CA ALA A 861 -88.19 -40.61 20.55
C ALA A 861 -87.72 -39.74 21.71
N MET A 862 -86.64 -39.00 21.49
CA MET A 862 -86.16 -37.94 22.36
C MET A 862 -86.24 -36.61 21.59
N SER A 863 -86.74 -35.56 22.24
CA SER A 863 -86.67 -34.21 21.66
C SER A 863 -85.23 -33.69 21.68
N ALA A 864 -84.82 -32.91 20.67
CA ALA A 864 -83.54 -32.20 20.71
C ALA A 864 -83.59 -31.09 21.77
N VAL A 865 -82.52 -30.93 22.55
CA VAL A 865 -82.47 -30.07 23.74
C VAL A 865 -81.40 -29.00 23.56
N GLU A 866 -81.82 -27.73 23.52
CA GLU A 866 -80.91 -26.59 23.48
C GLU A 866 -80.43 -26.23 24.90
N VAL A 867 -79.11 -26.27 25.11
CA VAL A 867 -78.46 -26.00 26.39
C VAL A 867 -77.93 -24.56 26.38
N THR A 868 -78.74 -23.64 26.92
CA THR A 868 -78.46 -22.19 27.00
C THR A 868 -77.81 -21.75 28.32
N GLY A 869 -77.90 -22.57 29.37
CA GLY A 869 -77.41 -22.24 30.71
C GLY A 869 -75.91 -22.45 30.90
N ALA A 870 -75.31 -21.73 31.85
CA ALA A 870 -73.93 -21.95 32.30
C ALA A 870 -73.78 -23.34 32.98
N PRO A 871 -72.58 -23.95 32.96
CA PRO A 871 -72.32 -25.22 33.66
C PRO A 871 -72.33 -25.07 35.19
N ASP A 872 -72.44 -26.19 35.89
CA ASP A 872 -72.29 -26.27 37.34
C ASP A 872 -70.83 -26.05 37.81
N GLU A 873 -70.62 -26.01 39.13
CA GLU A 873 -69.31 -25.79 39.77
C GLU A 873 -68.23 -26.84 39.39
N ASN A 874 -68.62 -27.96 38.75
CA ASN A 874 -67.72 -29.03 38.28
C ASN A 874 -67.49 -28.99 36.75
N GLY A 875 -67.98 -27.94 36.09
CA GLY A 875 -67.95 -27.79 34.64
C GLY A 875 -68.93 -28.72 33.90
N LEU A 876 -70.06 -29.06 34.52
CA LEU A 876 -71.06 -29.98 33.96
C LEU A 876 -72.37 -29.27 33.62
N TYR A 877 -72.90 -29.55 32.43
CA TYR A 877 -74.22 -29.13 32.00
C TYR A 877 -75.24 -30.21 32.37
N ALA A 878 -76.32 -29.81 33.03
CA ALA A 878 -77.47 -30.67 33.33
C ALA A 878 -78.51 -30.55 32.21
N VAL A 879 -78.61 -31.59 31.38
CA VAL A 879 -79.48 -31.61 30.21
C VAL A 879 -80.75 -32.43 30.51
N PRO A 880 -81.95 -31.82 30.57
CA PRO A 880 -83.19 -32.55 30.76
C PRO A 880 -83.60 -33.23 29.45
N LEU A 881 -83.59 -34.57 29.44
CA LEU A 881 -83.96 -35.39 28.30
C LEU A 881 -85.35 -36.01 28.54
N THR A 882 -86.34 -35.61 27.74
CA THR A 882 -87.69 -36.20 27.74
C THR A 882 -87.80 -37.24 26.63
N PHE A 883 -88.19 -38.47 26.99
CA PHE A 883 -88.39 -39.58 26.06
C PHE A 883 -89.87 -39.91 25.94
N THR A 884 -90.42 -39.87 24.72
CA THR A 884 -91.81 -40.19 24.43
C THR A 884 -91.91 -41.50 23.65
N ALA A 885 -92.72 -42.44 24.14
CA ALA A 885 -93.03 -43.65 23.37
C ALA A 885 -93.92 -43.31 22.17
N ARG A 886 -93.42 -43.55 20.95
CA ARG A 886 -94.15 -43.39 19.68
C ARG A 886 -95.19 -44.50 19.48
N ARG A 887 -94.90 -45.71 19.98
CA ARG A 887 -95.73 -46.91 19.83
C ARG A 887 -95.95 -47.60 21.18
N ALA A 888 -96.82 -48.60 21.20
CA ALA A 888 -97.06 -49.40 22.40
C ALA A 888 -95.89 -50.38 22.60
N ILE A 889 -95.00 -50.11 23.56
CA ILE A 889 -93.82 -50.93 23.79
C ILE A 889 -94.26 -52.31 24.34
N PRO A 890 -93.89 -53.43 23.69
CA PRO A 890 -94.33 -54.76 24.10
C PRO A 890 -93.96 -55.09 25.56
N PHE A 891 -94.71 -56.01 26.17
CA PHE A 891 -94.46 -56.48 27.53
C PHE A 891 -94.92 -57.93 27.73
N ASP A 892 -94.24 -58.65 28.62
CA ASP A 892 -94.73 -59.92 29.17
C ASP A 892 -96.03 -59.63 29.99
N PRO A 893 -97.20 -60.18 29.62
CA PRO A 893 -98.45 -59.90 30.32
C PRO A 893 -98.52 -60.48 31.74
N LEU A 894 -97.67 -61.46 32.08
CA LEU A 894 -97.59 -62.10 33.38
C LEU A 894 -96.51 -61.46 34.28
N ARG A 895 -95.40 -60.97 33.71
CA ARG A 895 -94.22 -60.48 34.46
C ARG A 895 -93.87 -59.01 34.26
N GLY A 896 -94.36 -58.37 33.20
CA GLY A 896 -93.82 -57.09 32.72
C GLY A 896 -92.43 -57.26 32.10
N SER A 897 -91.99 -56.29 31.32
CA SER A 897 -90.65 -56.30 30.70
C SER A 897 -89.77 -55.19 31.24
N VAL A 898 -88.54 -55.52 31.62
CA VAL A 898 -87.47 -54.52 31.82
C VAL A 898 -86.63 -54.50 30.54
N TYR A 899 -86.43 -53.31 29.99
CA TYR A 899 -85.61 -53.05 28.82
C TYR A 899 -84.27 -52.45 29.25
N ALA A 900 -83.19 -52.91 28.61
CA ALA A 900 -81.83 -52.40 28.81
C ALA A 900 -81.08 -52.37 27.47
N GLY A 901 -80.19 -51.40 27.29
CA GLY A 901 -79.35 -51.27 26.09
C GLY A 901 -78.63 -49.92 26.04
N THR A 902 -78.42 -49.37 24.85
CA THR A 902 -77.61 -48.15 24.63
C THR A 902 -78.36 -47.09 23.82
N LEU A 903 -78.12 -45.84 24.19
CA LEU A 903 -78.61 -44.62 23.54
C LEU A 903 -77.40 -43.82 23.03
N GLY A 904 -77.26 -43.68 21.71
CA GLY A 904 -76.27 -42.78 21.12
C GLY A 904 -76.78 -41.35 21.13
N LEU A 905 -76.02 -40.45 21.76
CA LEU A 905 -76.30 -39.00 21.78
C LEU A 905 -75.24 -38.26 20.97
N ARG A 906 -75.61 -37.15 20.33
CA ARG A 906 -74.65 -36.24 19.69
C ARG A 906 -74.98 -34.78 19.99
N VAL A 907 -73.96 -33.93 19.91
CA VAL A 907 -74.15 -32.48 19.85
C VAL A 907 -74.26 -32.07 18.38
N ALA A 908 -75.29 -31.30 18.02
CA ALA A 908 -75.49 -30.84 16.66
C ALA A 908 -74.29 -30.01 16.18
N GLY A 909 -73.77 -30.34 14.98
CA GLY A 909 -72.54 -29.75 14.44
C GLY A 909 -71.24 -30.49 14.76
N LEU A 910 -71.27 -31.55 15.60
CA LEU A 910 -70.14 -32.44 15.83
C LEU A 910 -70.44 -33.87 15.32
N GLU A 911 -69.44 -34.53 14.72
CA GLU A 911 -69.58 -35.92 14.24
C GLU A 911 -69.52 -36.96 15.37
N GLN A 912 -69.01 -36.57 16.54
CA GLN A 912 -68.80 -37.46 17.68
C GLN A 912 -70.12 -37.84 18.36
N VAL A 913 -70.48 -39.12 18.29
CA VAL A 913 -71.58 -39.74 19.05
C VAL A 913 -71.03 -40.33 20.35
N GLN A 914 -71.70 -40.09 21.48
CA GLN A 914 -71.39 -40.66 22.79
C GLN A 914 -72.49 -41.67 23.20
N PRO A 915 -72.15 -42.94 23.51
CA PRO A 915 -73.12 -43.92 24.00
C PRO A 915 -73.40 -43.75 25.50
N VAL A 916 -74.66 -43.91 25.89
CA VAL A 916 -75.13 -43.93 27.28
C VAL A 916 -76.00 -45.17 27.48
N ASP A 917 -75.78 -45.95 28.55
CA ASP A 917 -76.62 -47.11 28.85
C ASP A 917 -78.02 -46.66 29.25
N LEU A 918 -79.05 -47.18 28.59
CA LEU A 918 -80.45 -46.89 28.87
C LEU A 918 -81.12 -48.07 29.59
N THR A 919 -81.89 -47.80 30.64
CA THR A 919 -82.78 -48.79 31.27
C THR A 919 -84.18 -48.21 31.52
N PHE A 920 -85.22 -48.99 31.23
CA PHE A 920 -86.62 -48.59 31.43
C PHE A 920 -87.56 -49.79 31.63
N ARG A 921 -88.82 -49.56 32.03
CA ARG A 921 -89.80 -50.62 32.33
C ARG A 921 -91.11 -50.50 31.56
N SER A 922 -91.61 -51.60 31.01
CA SER A 922 -92.97 -51.72 30.48
C SER A 922 -93.78 -52.65 31.41
N PRO A 923 -94.49 -52.10 32.42
CA PRO A 923 -95.11 -52.89 33.49
C PRO A 923 -96.41 -53.57 33.07
N ASN A 924 -96.70 -54.77 33.56
CA ASN A 924 -97.98 -55.43 33.30
C ASN A 924 -99.15 -54.74 34.06
N THR A 925 -100.39 -55.12 33.74
CA THR A 925 -101.61 -54.51 34.32
C THR A 925 -101.66 -54.58 35.86
N VAL A 926 -101.13 -55.66 36.46
CA VAL A 926 -101.09 -55.84 37.92
C VAL A 926 -100.04 -54.92 38.55
N GLN A 927 -98.86 -54.82 37.96
CA GLN A 927 -97.79 -53.90 38.37
C GLN A 927 -98.21 -52.44 38.22
N ARG A 928 -98.95 -52.10 37.16
CA ARG A 928 -99.35 -50.73 36.83
C ARG A 928 -100.52 -50.21 37.67
N TYR A 929 -101.42 -51.09 38.16
CA TYR A 929 -102.64 -50.68 38.86
C TYR A 929 -102.87 -51.27 40.26
N LEU A 930 -102.32 -52.46 40.59
CA LEU A 930 -102.54 -53.12 41.87
C LEU A 930 -101.33 -53.04 42.81
N ALA A 931 -100.10 -53.16 42.29
CA ALA A 931 -98.89 -53.08 43.10
C ALA A 931 -98.74 -51.78 43.92
N PRO A 932 -99.09 -50.57 43.40
CA PRO A 932 -99.03 -49.33 44.19
C PRO A 932 -99.96 -49.33 45.43
N VAL A 933 -101.01 -50.16 45.41
CA VAL A 933 -102.02 -50.23 46.47
C VAL A 933 -101.74 -51.37 47.46
N PHE A 934 -101.31 -52.54 46.98
CA PHE A 934 -101.15 -53.74 47.81
C PHE A 934 -99.79 -53.86 48.50
N VAL A 935 -98.71 -53.35 47.90
CA VAL A 935 -97.36 -53.41 48.52
C VAL A 935 -97.32 -52.74 49.90
N PRO A 936 -97.75 -51.47 50.09
CA PRO A 936 -97.65 -50.80 51.40
C PRO A 936 -98.48 -51.44 52.51
N VAL A 937 -99.48 -52.28 52.18
CA VAL A 937 -100.32 -52.98 53.17
C VAL A 937 -99.63 -54.23 53.74
N TYR A 938 -98.76 -54.88 52.97
CA TYR A 938 -98.09 -56.14 53.36
C TYR A 938 -96.62 -56.00 53.76
N THR A 939 -95.96 -54.88 53.45
CA THR A 939 -94.53 -54.65 53.79
C THR A 939 -94.32 -53.74 55.00
N LEU A 940 -95.33 -53.56 55.87
CA LEU A 940 -95.31 -52.60 56.98
C LEU A 940 -94.97 -53.30 58.32
N PRO A 941 -93.75 -53.13 58.89
CA PRO A 941 -93.35 -53.85 60.10
C PRO A 941 -94.00 -53.25 61.35
N TRP A 942 -94.52 -54.11 62.24
CA TRP A 942 -95.15 -53.70 63.51
C TRP A 942 -94.23 -52.93 64.48
N ALA A 943 -92.92 -52.88 64.24
CA ALA A 943 -91.95 -52.17 65.07
C ALA A 943 -92.18 -50.64 65.14
N LEU A 944 -92.86 -50.05 64.15
CA LEU A 944 -93.11 -48.60 64.10
C LEU A 944 -94.02 -48.07 65.23
N LEU A 945 -94.73 -48.95 65.96
CA LEU A 945 -95.55 -48.57 67.12
C LEU A 945 -94.85 -48.70 68.48
N THR A 946 -93.66 -49.31 68.55
CA THR A 946 -92.94 -49.52 69.84
C THR A 946 -91.67 -48.68 69.96
N VAL A 947 -90.92 -48.50 68.86
CA VAL A 947 -89.59 -47.85 68.88
C VAL A 947 -89.62 -46.40 69.42
N PRO A 948 -90.56 -45.51 69.04
CA PRO A 948 -90.55 -44.13 69.53
C PRO A 948 -90.70 -44.02 71.06
N LEU A 949 -91.54 -44.88 71.64
CA LEU A 949 -91.77 -44.91 73.09
C LEU A 949 -90.54 -45.41 73.85
N THR A 950 -89.84 -46.43 73.32
CA THR A 950 -88.58 -46.88 73.89
C THR A 950 -87.46 -45.85 73.75
N LEU A 951 -87.37 -45.12 72.63
CA LEU A 951 -86.33 -44.10 72.44
C LEU A 951 -86.51 -42.93 73.41
N LEU A 952 -87.76 -42.49 73.63
CA LEU A 952 -88.09 -41.44 74.61
C LEU A 952 -87.71 -41.86 76.04
N LEU A 953 -87.99 -43.11 76.43
CA LEU A 953 -87.60 -43.66 77.73
C LEU A 953 -86.07 -43.81 77.86
N LEU A 954 -85.36 -44.14 76.77
CA LEU A 954 -83.90 -44.31 76.78
C LEU A 954 -83.19 -42.94 76.88
N LEU A 955 -83.70 -41.91 76.21
CA LEU A 955 -83.23 -40.52 76.36
C LEU A 955 -83.49 -39.97 77.78
N LEU A 956 -84.63 -40.30 78.39
CA LEU A 956 -84.90 -40.00 79.81
C LEU A 956 -84.02 -40.79 80.79
N LEU A 957 -83.38 -41.89 80.34
CA LEU A 957 -82.44 -42.67 81.15
C LEU A 957 -81.01 -42.12 81.01
N THR A 958 -80.56 -41.81 79.79
CA THR A 958 -79.22 -41.24 79.56
C THR A 958 -79.09 -39.84 80.14
N ALA A 959 -80.11 -38.99 80.04
CA ALA A 959 -80.15 -37.68 80.71
C ALA A 959 -80.09 -37.77 82.26
N ARG A 960 -80.25 -38.97 82.83
CA ARG A 960 -80.20 -39.23 84.29
C ARG A 960 -78.90 -39.90 84.76
N LEU A 961 -78.03 -40.27 83.83
CA LEU A 961 -76.63 -40.64 84.05
C LEU A 961 -75.78 -39.46 83.57
N ARG A 962 -75.43 -38.50 84.43
CA ARG A 962 -74.12 -38.55 85.13
C ARG A 962 -73.03 -39.13 84.20
N GLY A 963 -72.24 -38.34 83.49
CA GLY A 963 -71.96 -36.90 83.66
C GLY A 963 -70.97 -36.70 84.81
N ARG A 964 -69.73 -36.35 84.45
CA ARG A 964 -68.71 -35.74 85.31
C ARG A 964 -67.56 -35.16 84.46
N ASP A 965 -67.37 -33.86 84.62
CA ASP A 965 -66.12 -33.11 84.83
C ASP A 965 -65.06 -33.06 83.69
N PHE A 966 -64.32 -31.92 83.65
CA PHE A 966 -63.36 -31.46 82.61
C PHE A 966 -64.02 -30.95 81.30
N ASP A 967 -64.05 -29.65 80.97
CA ASP A 967 -63.27 -28.46 81.44
C ASP A 967 -61.74 -28.58 81.25
N GLU A 968 -60.97 -27.52 80.99
CA GLU A 968 -61.23 -26.06 81.03
C GLU A 968 -60.45 -25.36 79.87
N ASP A 969 -60.63 -24.06 79.64
CA ASP A 969 -60.11 -23.23 78.51
C ASP A 969 -60.61 -23.60 77.08
N ALA A 970 -61.04 -22.71 76.19
CA ALA A 970 -61.49 -21.30 76.22
C ALA A 970 -62.32 -21.09 74.91
N VAL A 971 -63.51 -20.46 74.88
CA VAL A 971 -63.75 -18.99 74.96
C VAL A 971 -62.98 -18.24 73.85
N GLU A 972 -63.59 -17.57 72.86
CA GLU A 972 -65.02 -17.22 72.64
C GLU A 972 -65.34 -16.93 71.15
N GLU A 973 -66.52 -16.34 70.90
CA GLU A 973 -67.07 -15.66 69.70
C GLU A 973 -66.14 -15.43 68.49
N ALA A 974 -66.51 -15.79 67.25
CA ALA A 974 -67.67 -15.34 66.46
C ALA A 974 -67.59 -13.90 65.89
N ALA A 975 -67.14 -13.83 64.63
CA ALA A 975 -67.38 -12.75 63.66
C ALA A 975 -66.65 -11.39 63.85
N MET A 976 -66.74 -10.58 62.79
CA MET A 976 -66.44 -9.14 62.70
C MET A 976 -64.97 -8.67 62.85
N ALA A 977 -64.33 -8.56 61.68
CA ALA A 977 -63.77 -7.32 61.13
C ALA A 977 -62.73 -6.48 61.91
N ALA A 978 -61.56 -6.36 61.24
CA ALA A 978 -60.74 -5.15 61.08
C ALA A 978 -59.83 -4.64 62.23
N THR A 979 -58.59 -4.29 61.84
CA THR A 979 -57.69 -3.29 62.44
C THR A 979 -57.16 -3.52 63.87
N ARG A 980 -55.85 -3.50 64.18
CA ARG A 980 -54.62 -3.16 63.43
C ARG A 980 -53.44 -3.96 64.01
N GLN A 981 -52.48 -4.39 63.18
CA GLN A 981 -51.11 -3.84 63.25
C GLN A 981 -50.24 -4.20 62.02
N MET A 982 -49.24 -3.35 61.80
CA MET A 982 -48.05 -3.51 60.95
C MET A 982 -48.19 -3.68 59.41
N ALA A 983 -47.83 -2.57 58.74
CA ALA A 983 -46.85 -2.55 57.65
C ALA A 983 -47.27 -3.03 56.24
N ALA A 984 -48.45 -2.59 55.78
CA ALA A 984 -48.52 -1.98 54.45
C ALA A 984 -48.15 -0.48 54.57
N ALA A 985 -47.76 0.25 53.52
CA ALA A 985 -47.77 -0.07 52.09
C ALA A 985 -46.74 0.78 51.29
N GLU A 986 -46.51 0.39 50.03
CA GLU A 986 -46.36 1.31 48.87
C GLU A 986 -45.13 2.25 48.78
N PHE A 987 -44.86 2.96 47.65
CA PHE A 987 -45.59 3.08 46.36
C PHE A 987 -44.68 2.81 45.15
N ALA A 988 -45.25 2.88 43.94
CA ALA A 988 -44.65 2.45 42.66
C ALA A 988 -43.91 3.55 41.85
N ALA A 989 -43.27 3.08 40.76
CA ALA A 989 -43.06 3.74 39.46
C ALA A 989 -42.01 4.89 39.28
N GLN A 990 -41.17 4.65 38.27
CA GLN A 990 -40.68 5.58 37.23
C GLN A 990 -39.93 6.90 37.58
N ALA A 991 -38.70 6.93 37.04
CA ALA A 991 -38.06 8.04 36.30
C ALA A 991 -37.39 9.23 37.03
N ALA A 992 -36.13 9.44 36.60
CA ALA A 992 -35.34 10.69 36.53
C ALA A 992 -34.73 11.31 37.81
N SER A 993 -33.46 11.73 37.63
CA SER A 993 -32.56 12.49 38.51
C SER A 993 -32.91 14.01 38.54
N PRO A 994 -32.17 14.95 39.21
CA PRO A 994 -30.86 14.84 39.88
C PRO A 994 -30.62 15.68 41.18
N ALA A 995 -29.36 15.66 41.65
CA ALA A 995 -28.56 16.81 42.17
C ALA A 995 -28.27 17.06 43.69
N SER A 996 -27.00 17.46 43.88
CA SER A 996 -26.32 18.36 44.85
C SER A 996 -26.13 18.07 46.37
N ASP A 997 -24.83 18.04 46.71
CA ASP A 997 -24.12 18.82 47.76
C ASP A 997 -24.03 18.40 49.26
N ARG A 998 -22.76 18.14 49.66
CA ARG A 998 -22.01 18.72 50.82
C ARG A 998 -22.49 18.38 52.26
N ALA A 999 -21.66 18.38 53.33
CA ALA A 999 -20.29 18.90 53.54
C ALA A 999 -19.55 18.22 54.73
N ALA A 1000 -18.21 18.17 54.71
CA ALA A 1000 -17.27 18.37 55.85
C ALA A 1000 -15.81 18.03 55.45
N ALA A 1001 -14.72 18.66 55.93
CA ALA A 1001 -14.57 20.00 56.51
C ALA A 1001 -13.09 20.49 56.39
N ARG A 1002 -12.94 21.83 56.42
CA ARG A 1002 -11.76 22.73 56.56
C ARG A 1002 -10.64 22.25 57.54
N SER A 1003 -9.38 22.74 57.53
CA SER A 1003 -8.61 23.68 56.64
C SER A 1003 -7.18 23.93 57.20
N PHE A 1004 -6.16 24.20 56.37
CA PHE A 1004 -5.15 25.30 56.48
C PHE A 1004 -4.03 25.15 55.42
N THR A 1005 -3.23 26.20 55.20
CA THR A 1005 -2.07 26.36 54.27
C THR A 1005 -0.85 26.94 55.04
N PRO A 1006 0.30 27.39 54.47
CA PRO A 1006 0.98 27.19 53.16
C PRO A 1006 2.52 26.84 53.31
N VAL A 1007 3.34 27.11 52.27
CA VAL A 1007 4.80 27.53 52.28
C VAL A 1007 5.92 26.52 51.88
N SER A 1008 6.66 26.93 50.84
CA SER A 1008 8.09 26.75 50.41
C SER A 1008 8.90 25.44 50.51
N ALA A 1009 9.84 25.31 49.55
CA ALA A 1009 11.05 24.47 49.56
C ALA A 1009 12.18 25.09 50.47
N PRO A 1010 13.39 24.50 50.70
CA PRO A 1010 14.33 23.96 49.69
C PRO A 1010 15.22 22.77 50.19
N ALA A 1011 16.47 22.66 49.68
CA ALA A 1011 17.60 21.81 50.09
C ALA A 1011 17.56 20.33 49.61
N GLN A 1012 18.45 19.92 48.68
CA GLN A 1012 19.81 19.35 48.87
C GLN A 1012 19.79 17.84 49.19
N ASP A 1013 20.64 16.98 48.60
CA ASP A 1013 21.97 17.26 48.03
C ASP A 1013 22.37 16.38 46.81
N ALA A 1014 23.21 16.96 45.93
CA ALA A 1014 24.40 16.42 45.23
C ALA A 1014 24.40 15.05 44.48
N VAL A 1015 25.29 14.67 43.52
CA VAL A 1015 26.35 15.22 42.60
C VAL A 1015 26.81 13.97 41.79
N TRP A 1016 27.18 13.92 40.50
CA TRP A 1016 27.18 14.74 39.26
C TRP A 1016 27.31 13.74 38.07
N GLY A 1017 27.22 14.10 36.77
CA GLY A 1017 26.86 15.38 36.17
C GLY A 1017 27.33 15.51 34.70
N ARG A 1018 26.74 16.49 33.98
CA ARG A 1018 27.18 17.24 32.78
C ARG A 1018 27.52 16.50 31.46
N SER A 1019 27.16 16.95 30.25
CA SER A 1019 26.89 18.29 29.64
C SER A 1019 28.14 19.16 29.36
N GLU A 1020 28.14 20.10 28.41
CA GLU A 1020 27.22 20.43 27.29
C GLU A 1020 27.85 19.90 25.96
N TRP A 1021 27.83 20.40 24.71
CA TRP A 1021 27.25 21.52 23.88
C TRP A 1021 27.07 20.93 22.44
N GLY A 1022 26.46 21.52 21.40
CA GLY A 1022 25.71 22.77 21.21
C GLY A 1022 25.60 23.11 19.70
N ALA A 1023 24.47 23.63 19.21
CA ALA A 1023 24.24 23.94 17.78
C ALA A 1023 23.49 25.28 17.57
N PRO A 1024 23.77 26.08 16.51
CA PRO A 1024 23.09 27.36 16.29
C PRO A 1024 22.33 27.54 14.95
N TRP A 1025 21.08 28.01 15.07
CA TRP A 1025 20.43 29.07 14.26
C TRP A 1025 19.82 28.75 12.87
N ALA A 1026 18.51 28.51 12.90
CA ALA A 1026 17.47 29.10 12.03
C ALA A 1026 16.14 29.07 12.83
N GLY A 1027 15.11 29.89 12.60
CA GLY A 1027 14.93 30.94 11.59
C GLY A 1027 13.45 31.08 11.20
N GLU A 1028 12.57 31.44 12.15
CA GLU A 1028 11.11 31.46 11.93
C GLU A 1028 10.65 32.67 11.09
N PRO A 1029 9.72 32.49 10.13
CA PRO A 1029 8.96 33.58 9.52
C PRO A 1029 7.81 34.06 10.43
N ALA A 1030 7.33 35.29 10.20
CA ALA A 1030 6.25 35.88 10.99
C ALA A 1030 4.85 35.50 10.49
N ASP A 1031 3.87 35.55 11.39
CA ASP A 1031 2.44 35.34 11.12
C ASP A 1031 1.68 36.67 11.35
N GLU A 1032 0.88 37.11 10.37
CA GLU A 1032 0.18 38.40 10.42
C GLU A 1032 -1.28 38.24 10.85
N THR A 1033 -1.64 38.73 12.05
CA THR A 1033 -3.04 39.02 12.40
C THR A 1033 -3.22 40.43 12.93
N SER A 1034 -4.04 41.20 12.20
CA SER A 1034 -4.27 42.63 12.41
C SER A 1034 -5.30 42.93 13.52
N ALA A 1035 -5.10 44.01 14.27
CA ALA A 1035 -6.11 44.59 15.16
C ALA A 1035 -6.22 46.12 14.99
N PRO A 1036 -7.44 46.70 14.85
CA PRO A 1036 -7.65 48.14 14.83
C PRO A 1036 -7.64 48.77 16.24
N PRO A 1037 -7.44 50.10 16.39
CA PRO A 1037 -6.81 50.66 17.59
C PRO A 1037 -7.69 51.56 18.48
N ALA A 1038 -7.26 51.81 19.72
CA ALA A 1038 -7.38 53.13 20.38
C ALA A 1038 -6.50 53.33 21.64
N THR A 1039 -5.72 54.42 21.65
CA THR A 1039 -5.36 55.33 22.77
C THR A 1039 -4.71 54.83 24.09
N ASP A 1040 -3.46 55.28 24.26
CA ASP A 1040 -2.91 56.03 25.41
C ASP A 1040 -2.46 55.39 26.75
N ARG A 1041 -1.22 55.78 27.10
CA ARG A 1041 -0.64 56.03 28.45
C ARG A 1041 -0.27 54.86 29.38
N ALA A 1042 1.03 54.53 29.30
CA ALA A 1042 1.91 54.27 30.45
C ALA A 1042 1.99 55.49 31.43
N PRO A 1043 2.62 55.41 32.63
CA PRO A 1043 3.48 54.33 33.14
C PRO A 1043 3.12 53.78 34.54
N GLY A 1044 3.78 52.68 34.94
CA GLY A 1044 3.52 52.02 36.23
C GLY A 1044 4.50 50.93 36.68
N ASP A 1045 5.79 51.00 36.32
CA ASP A 1045 6.84 50.24 37.02
C ASP A 1045 7.23 50.98 38.30
N PRO A 1046 7.12 50.32 39.47
CA PRO A 1046 8.12 50.53 40.49
C PRO A 1046 8.50 49.22 41.24
N TRP A 1047 9.64 48.63 40.84
CA TRP A 1047 10.48 47.66 41.56
C TRP A 1047 9.98 46.20 41.67
N SER A 1048 10.68 45.28 41.01
CA SER A 1048 11.67 44.45 41.73
C SER A 1048 12.61 43.66 40.81
N GLN A 1049 13.86 44.12 40.71
CA GLN A 1049 15.02 43.22 40.62
C GLN A 1049 15.13 42.44 41.94
N GLY A 1050 15.68 41.23 42.03
CA GLY A 1050 16.35 40.41 41.02
C GLY A 1050 17.56 39.71 41.66
N TRP A 1051 17.72 38.41 41.43
CA TRP A 1051 18.88 37.55 41.76
C TRP A 1051 18.93 36.42 40.73
#